data_AF-A0A849WC35-F1
#
_entry.id   AF-A0A849WC35-F1
#
_cell.length_a   1.000
_cell.length_b   1.000
_cell.length_c   1.000
_cell.angle_alpha   90.00
_cell.angle_beta   90.00
_cell.angle_gamma   90.00
#
_symmetry.space_group_name_H-M   'P 1'
#
loop_
_entity.id
_entity.type
_entity.pdbx_description
1 polymer ?
#
loop_
_entity_poly.entity_id
_entity_poly.type
_entity_poly.pdbx_seq_one_letter_code
_entity_poly.pdbx_strand_id
1 'polypeptide(L)'
;MKHRENKSFSCWILFFCFSFFFFSCDRNPVKNKEENQEEKIVEKTIAEEKKQSSSVVSMEQKIQDAGINIQEAYRIVLYCSFLDTPHHRMLGYTLQCKLADFLGKESKFFSIQFSQEKHLAQAILQAKDLKEDLGSAFFEKNKGQEIALAVCVSLAEKKIQMRSLHFLNGRISPSLSLDFISSSHAIELLCQNFFILLGLEGYIIESEGKKVTIAFRNFQGNQKAKIDPGSYFWVFNQERLWPDSLVRIDRIVEGNILSGSGEFIGSRPPQNGLKIRKICFPGGTQKFQLVNIRGEAQPGFSIFVHHEFFSNNLEHYLGTTDSSGEFFLKDNHRKPLYLLIAKNIEGIYFDFMRKLLVVQPCETVEKISVQDWQPLKENAKKILSEETKTEKNEALRTLINMRLEQVKEYIASRELNKALLALKLARQHSQEMEGEGKAALHKMLEEVEKIYEEALFKTKVKEEYISACKLVEEADSCIAKIEYEKARTSLLQAEKTWPKGFYEQEYKDLQDRKKRLDILQKQLSEDVGKARAFIANNLFVLNPEDINSIVLKRIQEHIKILSEKGNMDKNARYSDYELWLKLRIFLNELSQKLAQLAQKYLGSYQKASTEHEKSMFFEKHKELYEASKTIDSWLQTFQNN
;
A
#
# COMPACT_ATOMS: atom_id res chain seq x y z
N MET A 1 -13.50 -46.02 14.64
CA MET A 1 -13.49 -45.84 13.17
C MET A 1 -14.92 -45.65 12.71
N LYS A 2 -15.19 -44.56 11.97
CA LYS A 2 -16.14 -44.45 10.83
C LYS A 2 -17.59 -44.97 11.03
N HIS A 3 -18.66 -44.28 10.63
CA HIS A 3 -18.89 -42.98 10.04
C HIS A 3 -20.42 -42.90 9.78
N ARG A 4 -21.01 -41.70 9.91
CA ARG A 4 -22.08 -41.10 9.07
C ARG A 4 -23.39 -41.88 8.84
N GLU A 5 -24.57 -41.28 8.74
CA GLU A 5 -25.12 -39.93 8.85
C GLU A 5 -26.65 -40.12 8.64
N ASN A 6 -27.45 -39.25 9.27
CA ASN A 6 -28.64 -38.58 8.73
C ASN A 6 -30.03 -38.82 9.36
N LYS A 7 -30.56 -37.66 9.82
CA LYS A 7 -31.93 -37.11 9.64
C LYS A 7 -33.03 -37.72 10.53
N SER A 8 -33.95 -36.95 11.14
CA SER A 8 -34.31 -35.54 11.05
C SER A 8 -35.30 -35.13 12.17
N PHE A 9 -35.26 -33.85 12.56
CA PHE A 9 -36.39 -32.94 12.87
C PHE A 9 -37.41 -33.23 13.99
N SER A 10 -37.41 -32.31 14.96
CA SER A 10 -38.54 -31.64 15.63
C SER A 10 -39.56 -32.51 16.37
N CYS A 11 -40.04 -32.18 17.56
CA CYS A 11 -40.56 -30.88 18.00
C CYS A 11 -40.83 -31.00 19.51
N TRP A 12 -40.46 -29.98 20.29
CA TRP A 12 -41.40 -29.18 21.09
C TRP A 12 -42.23 -29.95 22.13
N ILE A 13 -41.88 -29.73 23.39
CA ILE A 13 -42.72 -29.57 24.61
C ILE A 13 -41.79 -29.91 25.79
N LEU A 14 -41.09 -28.90 26.29
CA LEU A 14 -40.59 -28.84 27.67
C LEU A 14 -40.60 -27.35 28.04
N PHE A 15 -41.81 -26.82 27.94
CA PHE A 15 -42.26 -25.50 28.32
C PHE A 15 -42.80 -25.63 29.74
N PHE A 16 -42.41 -24.70 30.62
CA PHE A 16 -43.11 -24.35 31.86
C PHE A 16 -43.12 -25.39 32.98
N CYS A 17 -42.57 -25.00 34.15
CA CYS A 17 -43.11 -25.27 35.50
C CYS A 17 -42.07 -25.26 36.63
N PHE A 18 -41.04 -24.40 36.66
CA PHE A 18 -40.25 -24.23 37.89
C PHE A 18 -39.70 -22.82 38.07
N SER A 19 -40.50 -21.94 38.68
CA SER A 19 -40.07 -20.92 39.66
C SER A 19 -41.22 -19.96 40.02
N PHE A 20 -42.25 -20.50 40.68
CA PHE A 20 -43.09 -19.74 41.60
C PHE A 20 -42.83 -20.36 42.98
N PHE A 21 -42.25 -19.61 43.92
CA PHE A 21 -42.47 -19.64 45.37
C PHE A 21 -41.34 -18.91 46.09
N PHE A 22 -41.66 -17.74 46.66
CA PHE A 22 -41.27 -17.18 47.98
C PHE A 22 -41.79 -15.71 47.98
N PHE A 23 -42.99 -15.47 48.55
CA PHE A 23 -43.25 -14.90 49.91
C PHE A 23 -42.78 -13.42 50.04
N SER A 24 -43.55 -12.40 50.47
CA SER A 24 -44.76 -12.27 51.32
C SER A 24 -45.50 -10.96 50.96
N CYS A 25 -46.83 -10.90 50.83
CA CYS A 25 -47.85 -10.68 51.87
C CYS A 25 -47.60 -9.49 52.81
N ASP A 26 -48.39 -8.42 52.65
CA ASP A 26 -49.19 -7.89 53.76
C ASP A 26 -50.53 -7.28 53.31
N ARG A 27 -51.51 -7.31 54.23
CA ARG A 27 -52.97 -7.36 54.02
C ARG A 27 -53.71 -5.99 54.07
N ASN A 28 -54.77 -5.91 53.25
CA ASN A 28 -56.09 -5.19 53.31
C ASN A 28 -56.58 -4.57 54.66
N PRO A 29 -57.55 -3.60 54.70
CA PRO A 29 -58.81 -3.65 53.92
C PRO A 29 -59.52 -2.33 53.48
N VAL A 30 -60.58 -2.57 52.70
CA VAL A 30 -61.64 -1.72 52.10
C VAL A 30 -62.59 -1.05 53.12
N LYS A 31 -63.09 0.18 52.83
CA LYS A 31 -64.54 0.57 52.87
C LYS A 31 -64.85 2.04 52.50
N ASN A 32 -65.72 2.18 51.48
CA ASN A 32 -66.83 3.12 51.20
C ASN A 32 -66.80 4.59 51.72
N LYS A 33 -67.02 5.56 50.83
CA LYS A 33 -68.34 6.21 50.60
C LYS A 33 -68.23 7.36 49.57
N GLU A 34 -69.30 7.49 48.78
CA GLU A 34 -69.56 8.53 47.80
C GLU A 34 -69.78 9.92 48.43
N GLU A 35 -69.78 10.91 47.52
CA GLU A 35 -70.39 12.24 47.58
C GLU A 35 -69.58 13.44 48.09
N ASN A 36 -69.59 14.45 47.21
CA ASN A 36 -69.42 15.88 47.44
C ASN A 36 -68.00 16.40 47.71
N GLN A 37 -67.32 16.83 46.64
CA GLN A 37 -66.44 18.00 46.67
C GLN A 37 -66.13 18.54 45.26
N GLU A 38 -67.18 18.87 44.50
CA GLU A 38 -67.13 20.09 43.69
C GLU A 38 -67.16 21.28 44.68
N GLU A 39 -66.46 22.37 44.36
CA GLU A 39 -66.40 23.65 45.11
C GLU A 39 -65.34 23.86 46.21
N LYS A 40 -64.35 22.98 46.43
CA LYS A 40 -63.20 23.31 47.31
C LYS A 40 -61.78 23.11 46.76
N ILE A 41 -61.65 22.94 45.44
CA ILE A 41 -60.33 22.81 44.77
C ILE A 41 -59.85 24.14 44.15
N VAL A 42 -60.73 25.14 43.99
CA VAL A 42 -60.38 26.38 43.26
C VAL A 42 -59.48 27.35 44.07
N GLU A 43 -59.40 27.23 45.39
CA GLU A 43 -58.55 28.14 46.21
C GLU A 43 -57.28 27.50 46.80
N LYS A 44 -57.06 26.19 46.64
CA LYS A 44 -55.75 25.56 46.92
C LYS A 44 -54.89 25.34 45.69
N THR A 45 -55.48 25.32 44.48
CA THR A 45 -54.74 25.18 43.22
C THR A 45 -53.94 26.46 42.88
N ILE A 46 -54.41 27.64 43.32
CA ILE A 46 -53.73 28.92 43.06
C ILE A 46 -52.54 29.17 44.02
N ALA A 47 -52.45 28.43 45.14
CA ALA A 47 -51.34 28.50 46.08
C ALA A 47 -50.29 27.39 45.87
N GLU A 48 -50.64 26.28 45.22
CA GLU A 48 -49.69 25.26 44.75
C GLU A 48 -49.10 25.60 43.36
N GLU A 49 -49.80 26.36 42.51
CA GLU A 49 -49.25 26.93 41.27
C GLU A 49 -48.23 28.07 41.48
N LYS A 50 -48.06 28.55 42.73
CA LYS A 50 -46.98 29.49 43.11
C LYS A 50 -45.86 28.88 43.95
N LYS A 51 -45.87 27.55 44.17
CA LYS A 51 -44.81 26.81 44.86
C LYS A 51 -44.31 25.55 44.13
N GLN A 52 -44.76 25.30 42.91
CA GLN A 52 -44.12 24.38 41.95
C GLN A 52 -43.45 25.09 40.76
N SER A 53 -43.28 26.40 40.84
CA SER A 53 -42.45 27.19 39.93
C SER A 53 -41.08 27.52 40.53
N SER A 54 -40.35 26.52 41.06
CA SER A 54 -38.89 26.61 41.28
C SER A 54 -38.32 25.29 41.83
N SER A 55 -38.38 24.24 41.04
CA SER A 55 -37.20 23.38 40.94
C SER A 55 -36.99 23.12 39.46
N VAL A 56 -36.57 24.17 38.75
CA VAL A 56 -35.81 23.97 37.52
C VAL A 56 -34.61 23.13 37.95
N VAL A 57 -34.71 21.81 37.80
CA VAL A 57 -33.54 20.93 37.94
C VAL A 57 -32.54 21.52 36.96
N SER A 58 -31.46 22.10 37.50
CA SER A 58 -30.54 22.85 36.65
C SER A 58 -30.00 21.91 35.59
N MET A 59 -29.68 22.47 34.42
CA MET A 59 -29.10 21.70 33.33
C MET A 59 -27.88 20.90 33.85
N GLU A 60 -27.10 21.47 34.77
CA GLU A 60 -25.99 20.76 35.43
C GLU A 60 -26.39 19.53 36.24
N GLN A 61 -27.54 19.52 36.93
CA GLN A 61 -28.00 18.35 37.71
C GLN A 61 -28.45 17.19 36.81
N LYS A 62 -29.18 17.47 35.72
CA LYS A 62 -29.57 16.42 34.75
C LYS A 62 -28.37 15.80 34.03
N ILE A 63 -27.29 16.56 33.86
CA ILE A 63 -26.03 16.09 33.26
C ILE A 63 -25.12 15.38 34.26
N GLN A 64 -25.13 15.77 35.55
CA GLN A 64 -24.45 15.04 36.61
C GLN A 64 -25.09 13.67 36.87
N ASP A 65 -26.42 13.56 36.78
CA ASP A 65 -27.16 12.29 36.90
C ASP A 65 -26.89 11.33 35.73
N ALA A 66 -26.41 11.82 34.58
CA ALA A 66 -26.11 11.03 33.38
C ALA A 66 -24.71 10.34 33.39
N GLY A 67 -23.88 10.57 34.42
CA GLY A 67 -22.68 9.78 34.71
C GLY A 67 -21.37 10.21 34.02
N ILE A 68 -20.26 9.67 34.55
CA ILE A 68 -18.83 10.04 34.37
C ILE A 68 -18.33 9.97 32.91
N ASN A 69 -19.06 9.37 31.97
CA ASN A 69 -18.56 9.12 30.62
C ASN A 69 -18.47 10.37 29.73
N ILE A 70 -19.03 11.52 30.10
CA ILE A 70 -19.21 12.64 29.16
C ILE A 70 -17.89 13.28 28.69
N GLN A 71 -16.75 13.02 29.34
CA GLN A 71 -15.45 13.67 29.07
C GLN A 71 -14.40 12.81 28.33
N GLU A 72 -14.64 11.50 28.11
CA GLU A 72 -13.68 10.65 27.39
C GLU A 72 -13.78 10.77 25.87
N ALA A 73 -12.65 10.59 25.16
CA ALA A 73 -12.61 10.54 23.70
C ALA A 73 -13.39 9.33 23.15
N TYR A 74 -14.11 9.53 22.05
CA TYR A 74 -14.82 8.45 21.36
C TYR A 74 -13.83 7.43 20.80
N ARG A 75 -14.04 6.16 21.12
CA ARG A 75 -13.23 5.05 20.60
C ARG A 75 -13.96 4.43 19.42
N ILE A 76 -13.49 4.69 18.22
CA ILE A 76 -14.18 4.37 16.97
C ILE A 76 -13.35 3.39 16.15
N VAL A 77 -13.99 2.38 15.59
CA VAL A 77 -13.44 1.59 14.50
C VAL A 77 -14.18 1.89 13.20
N LEU A 78 -13.47 2.37 12.17
CA LEU A 78 -14.01 2.63 10.85
C LEU A 78 -13.66 1.45 9.92
N TYR A 79 -14.65 0.61 9.63
CA TYR A 79 -14.60 -0.41 8.60
C TYR A 79 -14.94 0.19 7.24
N CYS A 80 -13.94 0.38 6.39
CA CYS A 80 -14.11 0.98 5.07
C CYS A 80 -13.67 0.02 3.96
N SER A 81 -14.50 -0.13 2.93
CA SER A 81 -14.19 -0.96 1.76
C SER A 81 -14.52 -0.24 0.47
N PHE A 82 -13.49 0.00 -0.36
CA PHE A 82 -13.66 0.42 -1.75
C PHE A 82 -13.75 -0.81 -2.64
N LEU A 83 -14.89 -1.01 -3.30
CA LEU A 83 -15.18 -2.12 -4.18
C LEU A 83 -14.87 -1.75 -5.64
N ASP A 84 -14.73 -2.79 -6.47
CA ASP A 84 -14.62 -2.66 -7.92
C ASP A 84 -13.39 -1.84 -8.36
N THR A 85 -12.32 -1.86 -7.57
CA THR A 85 -11.05 -1.19 -7.89
C THR A 85 -9.82 -1.94 -7.34
N PRO A 86 -8.72 -2.01 -8.12
CA PRO A 86 -7.45 -2.47 -7.60
C PRO A 86 -6.81 -1.48 -6.61
N HIS A 87 -7.28 -0.22 -6.58
CA HIS A 87 -6.70 0.87 -5.77
C HIS A 87 -7.33 1.03 -4.37
N HIS A 88 -8.11 0.05 -3.90
CA HIS A 88 -8.89 0.15 -2.68
C HIS A 88 -8.06 0.51 -1.43
N ARG A 89 -6.83 -0.01 -1.32
CA ARG A 89 -5.94 0.32 -0.19
C ARG A 89 -5.52 1.78 -0.16
N MET A 90 -5.20 2.32 -1.34
CA MET A 90 -4.79 3.72 -1.50
C MET A 90 -5.96 4.65 -1.19
N LEU A 91 -7.16 4.36 -1.72
CA LEU A 91 -8.35 5.16 -1.42
C LEU A 91 -8.71 5.14 0.07
N GLY A 92 -8.52 4.01 0.75
CA GLY A 92 -8.69 3.92 2.20
C GLY A 92 -7.68 4.77 2.98
N TYR A 93 -6.41 4.82 2.53
CA TYR A 93 -5.41 5.72 3.12
C TYR A 93 -5.72 7.19 2.85
N THR A 94 -6.15 7.54 1.63
CA THR A 94 -6.56 8.90 1.29
C THR A 94 -7.75 9.36 2.15
N LEU A 95 -8.74 8.49 2.36
CA LEU A 95 -9.85 8.76 3.28
C LEU A 95 -9.34 9.01 4.70
N GLN A 96 -8.41 8.19 5.18
CA GLN A 96 -7.83 8.36 6.52
C GLN A 96 -7.15 9.72 6.67
N CYS A 97 -6.30 10.13 5.72
CA CYS A 97 -5.66 11.44 5.74
C CYS A 97 -6.68 12.58 5.66
N LYS A 98 -7.62 12.50 4.71
CA LYS A 98 -8.65 13.54 4.52
C LYS A 98 -9.58 13.67 5.72
N LEU A 99 -9.89 12.57 6.40
CA LEU A 99 -10.69 12.60 7.60
C LEU A 99 -9.91 13.23 8.77
N ALA A 100 -8.63 12.91 8.92
CA ALA A 100 -7.77 13.55 9.91
C ALA A 100 -7.66 15.07 9.67
N ASP A 101 -7.47 15.49 8.42
CA ASP A 101 -7.46 16.91 8.03
C ASP A 101 -8.80 17.59 8.29
N PHE A 102 -9.91 16.91 7.97
CA PHE A 102 -11.27 17.40 8.20
C PHE A 102 -11.55 17.62 9.69
N LEU A 103 -11.11 16.69 10.56
CA LEU A 103 -11.25 16.80 12.01
C LEU A 103 -10.29 17.84 12.61
N GLY A 104 -9.09 18.00 12.04
CA GLY A 104 -8.10 18.99 12.46
C GLY A 104 -7.79 18.92 13.96
N LYS A 105 -8.06 20.02 14.69
CA LYS A 105 -7.82 20.13 16.14
C LYS A 105 -8.75 19.26 16.98
N GLU A 106 -9.87 18.81 16.42
CA GLU A 106 -10.86 17.96 17.09
C GLU A 106 -10.43 16.49 17.13
N SER A 107 -9.40 16.10 16.38
CA SER A 107 -8.86 14.73 16.35
C SER A 107 -8.49 14.17 17.73
N LYS A 108 -8.12 15.02 18.70
CA LYS A 108 -7.83 14.61 20.09
C LYS A 108 -9.04 14.02 20.83
N PHE A 109 -10.26 14.28 20.36
CA PHE A 109 -11.50 13.75 20.95
C PHE A 109 -11.98 12.46 20.31
N PHE A 110 -11.25 11.95 19.30
CA PHE A 110 -11.58 10.73 18.57
C PHE A 110 -10.35 9.83 18.50
N SER A 111 -10.46 8.61 19.01
CA SER A 111 -9.52 7.53 18.76
C SER A 111 -10.08 6.67 17.62
N ILE A 112 -9.67 6.93 16.38
CA ILE A 112 -10.21 6.25 15.19
C ILE A 112 -9.24 5.18 14.70
N GLN A 113 -9.65 3.92 14.81
CA GLN A 113 -8.96 2.78 14.22
C GLN A 113 -9.54 2.49 12.82
N PHE A 114 -8.72 2.55 11.79
CA PHE A 114 -9.14 2.22 10.43
C PHE A 114 -8.95 0.72 10.14
N SER A 115 -9.98 0.08 9.58
CA SER A 115 -9.92 -1.30 9.12
C SER A 115 -10.47 -1.40 7.69
N GLN A 116 -9.74 -2.09 6.81
CA GLN A 116 -10.13 -2.31 5.41
C GLN A 116 -10.78 -3.69 5.19
N GLU A 117 -11.36 -4.28 6.24
CA GLU A 117 -11.98 -5.60 6.20
C GLU A 117 -13.36 -5.56 5.53
N LYS A 118 -13.41 -5.79 4.21
CA LYS A 118 -14.63 -5.81 3.38
C LYS A 118 -15.78 -6.62 3.99
N HIS A 119 -15.49 -7.83 4.46
CA HIS A 119 -16.50 -8.75 4.98
C HIS A 119 -17.19 -8.20 6.24
N LEU A 120 -16.45 -7.53 7.12
CA LEU A 120 -17.02 -6.91 8.32
C LEU A 120 -17.82 -5.65 7.99
N ALA A 121 -17.34 -4.82 7.06
CA ALA A 121 -18.10 -3.66 6.59
C ALA A 121 -19.46 -4.08 6.02
N GLN A 122 -19.48 -5.12 5.16
CA GLN A 122 -20.70 -5.66 4.58
C GLN A 122 -21.61 -6.32 5.62
N ALA A 123 -21.05 -7.07 6.57
CA ALA A 123 -21.81 -7.70 7.64
C ALA A 123 -22.55 -6.67 8.50
N ILE A 124 -21.89 -5.59 8.91
CA ILE A 124 -22.54 -4.50 9.68
C ILE A 124 -23.62 -3.80 8.85
N LEU A 125 -23.35 -3.52 7.57
CA LEU A 125 -24.32 -2.88 6.67
C LEU A 125 -25.61 -3.71 6.55
N GLN A 126 -25.48 -5.04 6.47
CA GLN A 126 -26.58 -5.96 6.21
C GLN A 126 -27.21 -6.57 7.47
N ALA A 127 -26.59 -6.39 8.64
CA ALA A 127 -27.03 -7.01 9.90
C ALA A 127 -28.48 -6.65 10.24
N LYS A 128 -29.27 -7.69 10.54
CA LYS A 128 -30.64 -7.62 11.05
C LYS A 128 -30.70 -8.12 12.49
N ASP A 129 -29.94 -9.16 12.82
CA ASP A 129 -29.70 -9.64 14.19
C ASP A 129 -28.21 -9.54 14.51
N LEU A 130 -27.85 -8.59 15.37
CA LEU A 130 -26.45 -8.26 15.67
C LEU A 130 -25.65 -9.39 16.28
N LYS A 131 -26.28 -10.24 17.11
CA LYS A 131 -25.57 -11.30 17.82
C LYS A 131 -25.36 -12.50 16.91
N GLU A 132 -26.33 -12.81 16.06
CA GLU A 132 -26.23 -13.91 15.10
C GLU A 132 -25.36 -13.53 13.88
N ASP A 133 -25.54 -12.34 13.31
CA ASP A 133 -24.89 -11.93 12.06
C ASP A 133 -23.41 -11.58 12.22
N LEU A 134 -23.00 -11.04 13.38
CA LEU A 134 -21.61 -10.61 13.62
C LEU A 134 -20.82 -11.59 14.50
N GLY A 135 -21.51 -12.38 15.32
CA GLY A 135 -20.90 -13.39 16.20
C GLY A 135 -20.08 -12.83 17.37
N SER A 136 -19.87 -13.64 18.40
CA SER A 136 -19.17 -13.24 19.64
C SER A 136 -17.71 -12.81 19.43
N ALA A 137 -17.02 -13.42 18.46
CA ALA A 137 -15.64 -13.08 18.12
C ALA A 137 -15.48 -11.63 17.63
N PHE A 138 -16.48 -11.09 16.94
CA PHE A 138 -16.47 -9.69 16.48
C PHE A 138 -16.54 -8.71 17.65
N PHE A 139 -17.40 -8.98 18.64
CA PHE A 139 -17.55 -8.14 19.83
C PHE A 139 -16.30 -8.22 20.73
N GLU A 140 -15.71 -9.40 20.91
CA GLU A 140 -14.46 -9.54 21.67
C GLU A 140 -13.28 -8.84 20.98
N LYS A 141 -13.16 -8.91 19.65
CA LYS A 141 -12.13 -8.18 18.87
C LYS A 141 -12.21 -6.66 19.07
N ASN A 142 -13.41 -6.13 19.34
CA ASN A 142 -13.69 -4.70 19.46
C ASN A 142 -14.06 -4.26 20.89
N LYS A 143 -13.73 -5.06 21.91
CA LYS A 143 -14.11 -4.81 23.32
C LYS A 143 -13.63 -3.47 23.92
N GLY A 144 -12.62 -2.86 23.31
CA GLY A 144 -12.11 -1.53 23.67
C GLY A 144 -12.68 -0.37 22.84
N GLN A 145 -13.54 -0.65 21.86
CA GLN A 145 -14.17 0.32 20.98
C GLN A 145 -15.61 0.58 21.42
N GLU A 146 -16.07 1.81 21.22
CA GLU A 146 -17.43 2.27 21.56
C GLU A 146 -18.35 2.18 20.33
N ILE A 147 -17.85 2.59 19.16
CA ILE A 147 -18.62 2.67 17.92
C ILE A 147 -17.88 2.01 16.76
N ALA A 148 -18.58 1.20 15.98
CA ALA A 148 -18.16 0.78 14.65
C ALA A 148 -18.89 1.61 13.58
N LEU A 149 -18.13 2.22 12.69
CA LEU A 149 -18.65 2.84 11.47
C LEU A 149 -18.35 1.90 10.30
N ALA A 150 -19.36 1.55 9.52
CA ALA A 150 -19.23 0.69 8.35
C ALA A 150 -19.52 1.48 7.08
N VAL A 151 -18.61 1.38 6.11
CA VAL A 151 -18.66 2.07 4.83
C VAL A 151 -18.28 1.11 3.71
N CYS A 152 -19.13 1.01 2.69
CA CYS A 152 -18.81 0.36 1.42
C CYS A 152 -19.01 1.35 0.27
N VAL A 153 -17.99 1.51 -0.57
CA VAL A 153 -18.00 2.39 -1.73
C VAL A 153 -17.90 1.51 -2.97
N SER A 154 -18.97 1.38 -3.76
CA SER A 154 -18.88 0.76 -5.09
C SER A 154 -18.54 1.82 -6.12
N LEU A 155 -17.38 1.65 -6.76
CA LEU A 155 -16.94 2.55 -7.83
C LEU A 155 -17.64 2.25 -9.15
N ALA A 156 -18.08 1.02 -9.37
CA ALA A 156 -18.86 0.62 -10.53
C ALA A 156 -20.29 1.18 -10.48
N GLU A 157 -20.96 1.02 -9.33
CA GLU A 157 -22.33 1.51 -9.12
C GLU A 157 -22.37 2.99 -8.70
N LYS A 158 -21.21 3.60 -8.47
CA LYS A 158 -21.07 5.00 -8.05
C LYS A 158 -21.89 5.32 -6.80
N LYS A 159 -21.87 4.38 -5.85
CA LYS A 159 -22.71 4.40 -4.64
C LYS A 159 -21.90 4.13 -3.38
N ILE A 160 -22.19 4.88 -2.32
CA ILE A 160 -21.68 4.69 -0.97
C ILE A 160 -22.82 4.16 -0.12
N GLN A 161 -22.58 3.07 0.58
CA GLN A 161 -23.44 2.58 1.65
C GLN A 161 -22.72 2.78 2.98
N MET A 162 -23.42 3.31 3.97
CA MET A 162 -22.83 3.59 5.25
C MET A 162 -23.82 3.39 6.41
N ARG A 163 -23.30 2.94 7.55
CA ARG A 163 -24.07 2.60 8.74
C ARG A 163 -23.16 2.64 9.98
N SER A 164 -23.74 2.75 11.15
CA SER A 164 -23.00 2.71 12.42
C SER A 164 -23.63 1.77 13.43
N LEU A 165 -22.78 1.13 14.23
CA LEU A 165 -23.10 0.21 15.30
C LEU A 165 -22.44 0.68 16.58
N HIS A 166 -23.18 0.73 17.68
CA HIS A 166 -22.65 1.06 19.00
C HIS A 166 -22.50 -0.22 19.84
N PHE A 167 -21.28 -0.52 20.29
CA PHE A 167 -20.94 -1.82 20.88
C PHE A 167 -21.58 -2.05 22.26
N LEU A 168 -21.65 -1.01 23.09
CA LEU A 168 -22.14 -1.12 24.48
C LEU A 168 -23.62 -1.55 24.56
N ASN A 169 -24.45 -1.02 23.66
CA ASN A 169 -25.91 -1.18 23.69
C ASN A 169 -26.46 -1.86 22.43
N GLY A 170 -25.59 -2.31 21.53
CA GLY A 170 -26.00 -2.99 20.30
C GLY A 170 -26.95 -2.16 19.42
N ARG A 171 -26.82 -0.83 19.40
CA ARG A 171 -27.67 0.02 18.55
C ARG A 171 -27.09 0.13 17.16
N ILE A 172 -27.95 0.10 16.13
CA ILE A 172 -27.54 0.36 14.74
C ILE A 172 -28.31 1.53 14.16
N SER A 173 -27.63 2.43 13.45
CA SER A 173 -28.29 3.45 12.63
C SER A 173 -28.95 2.86 11.37
N PRO A 174 -29.89 3.59 10.72
CA PRO A 174 -30.37 3.23 9.40
C PRO A 174 -29.24 3.19 8.38
N SER A 175 -29.29 2.27 7.42
CA SER A 175 -28.36 2.29 6.28
C SER A 175 -28.62 3.54 5.44
N LEU A 176 -27.58 4.35 5.25
CA LEU A 176 -27.59 5.49 4.36
C LEU A 176 -26.97 5.07 3.02
N SER A 177 -27.55 5.56 1.92
CA SER A 177 -27.00 5.39 0.58
C SER A 177 -26.80 6.75 -0.06
N LEU A 178 -25.59 7.01 -0.57
CA LEU A 178 -25.24 8.24 -1.29
C LEU A 178 -24.70 7.90 -2.67
N ASP A 179 -25.08 8.67 -3.67
CA ASP A 179 -24.48 8.57 -5.00
C ASP A 179 -23.32 9.56 -5.12
N PHE A 180 -22.27 9.18 -5.85
CA PHE A 180 -21.10 10.03 -6.05
C PHE A 180 -20.62 10.00 -7.49
N ILE A 181 -19.77 10.96 -7.85
CA ILE A 181 -19.39 11.17 -9.26
C ILE A 181 -17.94 10.72 -9.49
N SER A 182 -17.03 11.02 -8.55
CA SER A 182 -15.62 10.62 -8.55
C SER A 182 -15.20 10.02 -7.20
N SER A 183 -14.08 9.29 -7.16
CA SER A 183 -13.54 8.76 -5.89
C SER A 183 -13.19 9.87 -4.90
N SER A 184 -12.75 11.03 -5.38
CA SER A 184 -12.48 12.21 -4.54
C SER A 184 -13.77 12.77 -3.95
N HIS A 185 -14.83 12.89 -4.74
CA HIS A 185 -16.16 13.27 -4.27
C HIS A 185 -16.71 12.23 -3.27
N ALA A 186 -16.45 10.94 -3.47
CA ALA A 186 -16.85 9.91 -2.51
C ALA A 186 -16.16 10.10 -1.15
N ILE A 187 -14.85 10.38 -1.14
CA ILE A 187 -14.09 10.65 0.08
C ILE A 187 -14.58 11.93 0.76
N GLU A 188 -14.87 12.98 -0.01
CA GLU A 188 -15.44 14.22 0.52
C GLU A 188 -16.80 13.99 1.18
N LEU A 189 -17.70 13.28 0.51
CA LEU A 189 -19.01 12.91 1.06
C LEU A 189 -18.88 12.08 2.33
N LEU A 190 -17.90 11.18 2.41
CA LEU A 190 -17.63 10.40 3.62
C LEU A 190 -17.17 11.27 4.78
N CYS A 191 -16.29 12.25 4.54
CA CYS A 191 -15.88 13.21 5.56
C CYS A 191 -17.05 14.09 6.03
N GLN A 192 -17.84 14.63 5.08
CA GLN A 192 -19.00 15.46 5.40
C GLN A 192 -20.07 14.70 6.18
N ASN A 193 -20.23 13.40 5.92
CA ASN A 193 -21.19 12.54 6.62
C ASN A 193 -20.59 11.84 7.85
N PHE A 194 -19.35 12.13 8.24
CA PHE A 194 -18.70 11.47 9.36
C PHE A 194 -19.47 11.66 10.68
N PHE A 195 -19.95 12.87 10.97
CA PHE A 195 -20.73 13.13 12.19
C PHE A 195 -22.13 12.50 12.16
N ILE A 196 -22.73 12.38 10.97
CA ILE A 196 -23.98 11.65 10.75
C ILE A 196 -23.77 10.17 11.04
N LEU A 197 -22.65 9.62 10.57
CA LEU A 197 -22.25 8.25 10.81
C LEU A 197 -22.00 7.98 12.30
N LEU A 198 -21.33 8.91 12.98
CA LEU A 198 -21.11 8.81 14.42
C LEU A 198 -22.40 8.86 15.23
N GLY A 199 -23.48 9.43 14.68
CA GLY A 199 -24.78 9.46 15.35
C GLY A 199 -24.66 9.95 16.79
N LEU A 200 -23.99 11.10 16.98
CA LEU A 200 -23.68 11.65 18.31
C LEU A 200 -24.92 11.55 19.20
N GLU A 201 -24.76 10.93 20.37
CA GLU A 201 -25.84 10.74 21.34
C GLU A 201 -26.32 12.10 21.83
N GLY A 202 -27.35 12.60 21.17
CA GLY A 202 -28.01 13.82 21.51
C GLY A 202 -29.12 13.56 22.52
N TYR A 203 -29.00 14.11 23.72
CA TYR A 203 -30.06 14.08 24.71
C TYR A 203 -31.07 15.18 24.39
N ILE A 204 -32.33 14.82 24.15
CA ILE A 204 -33.40 15.81 23.99
C ILE A 204 -33.54 16.54 25.32
N ILE A 205 -33.27 17.84 25.31
CA ILE A 205 -33.47 18.73 26.46
C ILE A 205 -34.94 19.17 26.47
N GLU A 206 -35.42 19.65 25.32
CA GLU A 206 -36.79 20.14 25.11
C GLU A 206 -37.24 19.87 23.67
N SER A 207 -38.52 19.61 23.48
CA SER A 207 -39.14 19.43 22.16
C SER A 207 -40.50 20.12 22.10
N GLU A 208 -40.72 20.96 21.09
CA GLU A 208 -42.00 21.61 20.83
C GLU A 208 -42.35 21.50 19.34
N GLY A 209 -43.34 20.67 19.02
CA GLY A 209 -43.70 20.37 17.62
C GLY A 209 -42.54 19.73 16.86
N LYS A 210 -42.01 20.43 15.85
CA LYS A 210 -40.84 19.99 15.07
C LYS A 210 -39.51 20.50 15.60
N LYS A 211 -39.52 21.47 16.52
CA LYS A 211 -38.31 22.06 17.08
C LYS A 211 -37.82 21.20 18.23
N VAL A 212 -36.52 20.98 18.28
CA VAL A 212 -35.87 20.18 19.31
C VAL A 212 -34.57 20.83 19.72
N THR A 213 -34.31 20.84 21.02
CA THR A 213 -33.02 21.24 21.59
C THR A 213 -32.32 19.99 22.07
N ILE A 214 -31.10 19.78 21.58
CA ILE A 214 -30.32 18.57 21.81
C ILE A 214 -29.03 18.96 22.53
N ALA A 215 -28.71 18.30 23.64
CA ALA A 215 -27.39 18.35 24.28
C ALA A 215 -26.52 17.22 23.75
N PHE A 216 -25.28 17.55 23.39
CA PHE A 216 -24.27 16.57 22.98
C PHE A 216 -23.29 16.31 24.11
N ARG A 217 -22.69 15.12 24.13
CA ARG A 217 -21.57 14.77 25.01
C ARG A 217 -20.46 15.83 24.88
N ASN A 218 -20.05 16.41 26.02
CA ASN A 218 -19.34 17.69 26.10
C ASN A 218 -17.88 17.62 25.63
N PHE A 219 -17.51 18.52 24.71
CA PHE A 219 -16.11 18.82 24.38
C PHE A 219 -15.63 19.93 25.32
N GLN A 220 -15.09 19.58 26.50
CA GLN A 220 -14.49 20.59 27.36
C GLN A 220 -13.30 21.24 26.65
N GLY A 221 -13.42 22.55 26.40
CA GLY A 221 -12.34 23.42 25.94
C GLY A 221 -12.43 23.81 24.46
N ASN A 222 -12.90 25.05 24.26
CA ASN A 222 -12.95 25.87 23.04
C ASN A 222 -14.20 25.78 22.15
N GLN A 223 -14.74 26.98 21.87
CA GLN A 223 -15.97 27.36 21.16
C GLN A 223 -16.10 26.92 19.67
N LYS A 224 -15.41 25.87 19.19
CA LYS A 224 -15.49 25.49 17.76
C LYS A 224 -15.44 23.99 17.50
N ALA A 225 -16.09 23.17 18.34
CA ALA A 225 -16.53 21.86 17.89
C ALA A 225 -17.53 22.09 16.73
N LYS A 226 -17.10 21.87 15.48
CA LYS A 226 -17.88 22.20 14.26
C LYS A 226 -19.08 21.25 14.08
N ILE A 227 -20.06 21.35 14.96
CA ILE A 227 -21.45 21.06 14.60
C ILE A 227 -21.98 22.33 13.95
N ASP A 228 -21.73 22.52 12.66
CA ASP A 228 -22.18 23.73 11.99
C ASP A 228 -23.71 23.74 11.84
N PRO A 229 -24.38 24.91 11.86
CA PRO A 229 -25.74 25.03 11.40
C PRO A 229 -25.90 24.38 10.01
N GLY A 230 -26.85 23.47 9.89
CA GLY A 230 -27.07 22.62 8.71
C GLY A 230 -26.65 21.15 8.90
N SER A 231 -25.93 20.80 9.97
CA SER A 231 -25.53 19.42 10.28
C SER A 231 -26.73 18.54 10.63
N TYR A 232 -26.68 17.25 10.28
CA TYR A 232 -27.78 16.29 10.47
C TYR A 232 -27.44 15.23 11.52
N PHE A 233 -28.43 14.82 12.35
CA PHE A 233 -28.24 13.82 13.42
C PHE A 233 -29.48 12.96 13.67
N TRP A 234 -29.29 11.74 14.14
CA TRP A 234 -30.37 10.85 14.60
C TRP A 234 -30.62 11.02 16.09
N VAL A 235 -31.88 11.03 16.52
CA VAL A 235 -32.22 11.07 17.94
C VAL A 235 -32.67 9.70 18.42
N PHE A 236 -32.04 9.24 19.50
CA PHE A 236 -32.34 7.97 20.14
C PHE A 236 -32.98 8.23 21.51
N ASN A 237 -34.04 7.47 21.82
CA ASN A 237 -34.57 7.40 23.16
C ASN A 237 -34.08 6.08 23.78
N GLN A 238 -33.11 6.19 24.69
CA GLN A 238 -32.38 5.05 25.27
C GLN A 238 -31.75 4.17 24.16
N GLU A 239 -32.26 2.94 23.98
CA GLU A 239 -31.76 1.98 23.00
C GLU A 239 -32.51 2.01 21.66
N ARG A 240 -33.61 2.76 21.56
CA ARG A 240 -34.48 2.76 20.37
C ARG A 240 -34.35 4.05 19.59
N LEU A 241 -34.18 3.93 18.28
CA LEU A 241 -34.28 5.05 17.35
C LEU A 241 -35.68 5.66 17.46
N TRP A 242 -35.78 6.95 17.73
CA TRP A 242 -37.06 7.63 17.68
C TRP A 242 -37.52 7.69 16.21
N PRO A 243 -38.75 7.31 15.85
CA PRO A 243 -39.23 7.40 14.47
C PRO A 243 -39.11 8.83 13.89
N ASP A 244 -38.71 8.96 12.62
CA ASP A 244 -38.59 10.27 11.94
C ASP A 244 -37.66 11.29 12.63
N SER A 245 -36.66 10.79 13.34
CA SER A 245 -35.83 11.57 14.26
C SER A 245 -34.58 12.20 13.66
N LEU A 246 -34.49 12.33 12.33
CA LEU A 246 -33.38 13.10 11.75
C LEU A 246 -33.60 14.55 12.10
N VAL A 247 -32.64 15.16 12.74
CA VAL A 247 -32.67 16.57 13.12
C VAL A 247 -31.61 17.30 12.33
N ARG A 248 -31.99 18.42 11.72
CA ARG A 248 -31.02 19.38 11.18
C ARG A 248 -30.82 20.48 12.20
N ILE A 249 -29.58 20.69 12.64
CA ILE A 249 -29.24 21.77 13.59
C ILE A 249 -29.39 23.10 12.88
N ASP A 250 -30.26 23.97 13.36
CA ASP A 250 -30.45 25.30 12.80
C ASP A 250 -29.58 26.34 13.53
N ARG A 251 -29.26 26.11 14.81
CA ARG A 251 -28.41 27.00 15.62
C ARG A 251 -27.71 26.24 16.73
N ILE A 252 -26.45 26.62 17.00
CA ILE A 252 -25.70 26.19 18.19
C ILE A 252 -25.98 27.17 19.33
N VAL A 253 -26.23 26.63 20.52
CA VAL A 253 -26.42 27.40 21.75
C VAL A 253 -25.18 27.19 22.62
N GLU A 254 -24.43 28.26 22.86
CA GLU A 254 -23.18 28.23 23.63
C GLU A 254 -23.45 28.18 25.15
N GLY A 255 -22.75 27.28 25.85
CA GLY A 255 -22.83 27.07 27.30
C GLY A 255 -21.75 26.10 27.78
N ASN A 256 -21.83 25.61 29.03
CA ASN A 256 -20.91 24.60 29.58
C ASN A 256 -20.96 23.25 28.84
N ILE A 257 -21.96 23.05 27.98
CA ILE A 257 -22.24 21.85 27.20
C ILE A 257 -22.60 22.30 25.77
N LEU A 258 -22.11 21.57 24.78
CA LEU A 258 -22.50 21.82 23.38
C LEU A 258 -23.97 21.44 23.20
N SER A 259 -24.82 22.42 22.93
CA SER A 259 -26.23 22.19 22.63
C SER A 259 -26.62 22.81 21.30
N GLY A 260 -27.54 22.16 20.59
CA GLY A 260 -28.03 22.63 19.29
C GLY A 260 -29.54 22.61 19.26
N SER A 261 -30.14 23.70 18.77
CA SER A 261 -31.56 23.74 18.42
C SER A 261 -31.73 23.43 16.94
N GLY A 262 -32.67 22.56 16.59
CA GLY A 262 -32.91 22.14 15.22
C GLY A 262 -34.35 21.72 14.94
N GLU A 263 -34.60 21.30 13.70
CA GLU A 263 -35.91 20.81 13.23
C GLU A 263 -35.83 19.31 12.88
N PHE A 264 -36.83 18.53 13.28
CA PHE A 264 -37.05 17.18 12.77
C PHE A 264 -37.41 17.21 11.27
N ILE A 265 -36.61 16.54 10.45
CA ILE A 265 -36.76 16.50 8.99
C ILE A 265 -37.18 15.12 8.44
N GLY A 266 -37.35 14.12 9.29
CA GLY A 266 -37.85 12.78 8.91
C GLY A 266 -36.82 11.66 9.10
N SER A 267 -36.87 10.65 8.23
CA SER A 267 -36.10 9.40 8.39
C SER A 267 -34.84 9.28 7.53
N ARG A 268 -34.49 10.27 6.68
CA ARG A 268 -33.21 10.35 5.92
C ARG A 268 -32.88 11.81 5.51
N PRO A 269 -31.59 12.15 5.28
CA PRO A 269 -31.22 13.47 4.76
C PRO A 269 -31.75 13.67 3.33
N PRO A 270 -32.15 14.90 2.93
CA PRO A 270 -32.68 15.17 1.59
C PRO A 270 -31.63 15.04 0.49
N GLN A 271 -31.99 14.45 -0.65
CA GLN A 271 -31.20 14.52 -1.88
C GLN A 271 -31.58 15.75 -2.72
N ASN A 272 -30.58 16.34 -3.41
CA ASN A 272 -30.78 17.53 -4.25
C ASN A 272 -31.68 17.22 -5.46
N GLY A 273 -32.68 18.06 -5.73
CA GLY A 273 -33.53 17.98 -6.93
C GLY A 273 -34.82 17.15 -6.83
N LEU A 274 -35.15 16.58 -5.66
CA LEU A 274 -36.37 15.80 -5.44
C LEU A 274 -37.09 16.21 -4.14
N LYS A 275 -38.42 16.41 -4.18
CA LYS A 275 -39.19 16.86 -3.00
C LYS A 275 -40.57 16.21 -2.92
N ILE A 276 -40.88 15.62 -1.76
CA ILE A 276 -42.21 15.11 -1.45
C ILE A 276 -42.93 16.05 -0.47
N ARG A 277 -44.18 16.41 -0.76
CA ARG A 277 -45.04 17.21 0.14
C ARG A 277 -46.42 16.60 0.34
N LYS A 278 -46.85 16.43 1.59
CA LYS A 278 -48.27 16.22 1.93
C LYS A 278 -48.90 17.59 2.16
N ILE A 279 -49.90 17.94 1.36
CA ILE A 279 -50.60 19.22 1.40
C ILE A 279 -51.98 19.00 2.04
N CYS A 280 -52.24 19.60 3.20
CA CYS A 280 -53.59 19.64 3.75
C CYS A 280 -54.35 20.79 3.10
N PHE A 281 -55.32 20.43 2.25
CA PHE A 281 -56.07 21.38 1.45
C PHE A 281 -57.53 21.48 1.94
N PRO A 282 -58.02 22.67 2.32
CA PRO A 282 -59.38 22.88 2.82
C PRO A 282 -60.43 22.99 1.70
N GLY A 283 -60.02 22.77 0.44
CA GLY A 283 -60.87 22.75 -0.76
C GLY A 283 -60.67 23.99 -1.65
N GLY A 284 -60.93 23.85 -2.96
CA GLY A 284 -60.88 24.93 -3.96
C GLY A 284 -59.83 24.73 -5.07
N THR A 285 -59.33 25.83 -5.62
CA THR A 285 -58.21 25.84 -6.59
C THR A 285 -57.10 26.70 -6.02
N GLN A 286 -55.87 26.17 -5.95
CA GLN A 286 -54.69 26.91 -5.50
C GLN A 286 -53.62 26.92 -6.59
N LYS A 287 -53.00 28.09 -6.76
CA LYS A 287 -51.88 28.29 -7.68
C LYS A 287 -50.56 28.14 -6.92
N PHE A 288 -49.68 27.28 -7.44
CA PHE A 288 -48.34 27.06 -6.93
C PHE A 288 -47.30 27.48 -7.97
N GLN A 289 -46.11 27.86 -7.50
CA GLN A 289 -44.96 28.13 -8.35
C GLN A 289 -43.72 27.42 -7.80
N LEU A 290 -43.08 26.59 -8.62
CA LEU A 290 -41.75 26.06 -8.33
C LEU A 290 -40.72 27.16 -8.52
N VAL A 291 -39.93 27.41 -7.48
CA VAL A 291 -38.84 28.38 -7.51
C VAL A 291 -37.55 27.78 -6.99
N ASN A 292 -36.40 28.33 -7.38
CA ASN A 292 -35.14 27.97 -6.78
C ASN A 292 -34.93 28.67 -5.42
N ILE A 293 -33.77 28.45 -4.80
CA ILE A 293 -33.39 29.08 -3.52
C ILE A 293 -33.28 30.62 -3.66
N ARG A 294 -33.06 31.11 -4.88
CA ARG A 294 -33.00 32.55 -5.23
C ARG A 294 -34.37 33.13 -5.61
N GLY A 295 -35.43 32.32 -5.59
CA GLY A 295 -36.80 32.73 -5.91
C GLY A 295 -37.13 32.77 -7.40
N GLU A 296 -36.23 32.31 -8.27
CA GLU A 296 -36.42 32.25 -9.73
C GLU A 296 -37.24 31.02 -10.12
N ALA A 297 -38.13 31.14 -11.10
CA ALA A 297 -38.99 30.06 -11.58
C ALA A 297 -38.21 28.82 -12.06
N GLN A 298 -38.80 27.63 -11.90
CA GLN A 298 -38.16 26.35 -12.24
C GLN A 298 -38.99 25.52 -13.24
N PRO A 299 -38.58 25.47 -14.53
CA PRO A 299 -39.23 24.63 -15.54
C PRO A 299 -38.80 23.16 -15.50
N GLY A 300 -39.61 22.29 -16.12
CA GLY A 300 -39.24 20.91 -16.43
C GLY A 300 -39.38 19.91 -15.27
N PHE A 301 -40.14 20.25 -14.23
CA PHE A 301 -40.46 19.33 -13.15
C PHE A 301 -41.85 18.72 -13.34
N SER A 302 -41.92 17.40 -13.32
CA SER A 302 -43.16 16.64 -13.34
C SER A 302 -43.81 16.63 -11.95
N ILE A 303 -45.10 16.94 -11.92
CA ILE A 303 -45.94 17.05 -10.74
C ILE A 303 -46.90 15.87 -10.71
N PHE A 304 -46.97 15.15 -9.60
CA PHE A 304 -47.92 14.07 -9.38
C PHE A 304 -48.70 14.31 -8.10
N VAL A 305 -50.00 14.01 -8.11
CA VAL A 305 -50.93 14.26 -7.02
C VAL A 305 -51.77 13.00 -6.76
N HIS A 306 -51.88 12.59 -5.50
CA HIS A 306 -52.72 11.46 -5.11
C HIS A 306 -53.32 11.65 -3.72
N HIS A 307 -54.44 10.99 -3.40
CA HIS A 307 -55.19 11.25 -2.15
C HIS A 307 -54.76 10.37 -0.96
N GLU A 308 -54.08 9.24 -1.20
CA GLU A 308 -53.80 8.26 -0.15
C GLU A 308 -52.31 8.07 0.15
N PHE A 309 -51.45 8.21 -0.87
CA PHE A 309 -50.00 7.97 -0.80
C PHE A 309 -49.28 8.71 -1.94
N PHE A 310 -47.94 8.81 -1.88
CA PHE A 310 -47.15 9.40 -2.96
C PHE A 310 -46.99 8.41 -4.12
N SER A 311 -47.29 8.82 -5.34
CA SER A 311 -47.21 7.98 -6.54
C SER A 311 -46.66 8.77 -7.71
N ASN A 312 -45.88 8.10 -8.55
CA ASN A 312 -45.40 8.58 -9.85
C ASN A 312 -46.12 7.91 -11.03
N ASN A 313 -47.24 7.21 -10.78
CA ASN A 313 -48.03 6.62 -11.86
C ASN A 313 -48.59 7.72 -12.76
N LEU A 314 -48.68 7.45 -14.07
CA LEU A 314 -49.21 8.39 -15.07
C LEU A 314 -50.65 8.84 -14.76
N GLU A 315 -51.47 8.00 -14.15
CA GLU A 315 -52.82 8.32 -13.67
C GLU A 315 -52.85 9.42 -12.60
N HIS A 316 -51.74 9.62 -11.88
CA HIS A 316 -51.58 10.64 -10.84
C HIS A 316 -50.76 11.84 -11.34
N TYR A 317 -50.34 11.83 -12.60
CA TYR A 317 -49.59 12.92 -13.20
C TYR A 317 -50.50 14.13 -13.45
N LEU A 318 -50.12 15.27 -12.89
CA LEU A 318 -50.82 16.53 -13.03
C LEU A 318 -50.30 17.33 -14.23
N GLY A 319 -48.98 17.31 -14.46
CA GLY A 319 -48.35 18.13 -15.50
C GLY A 319 -46.86 18.32 -15.26
N THR A 320 -46.18 18.95 -16.21
CA THR A 320 -44.77 19.36 -16.08
C THR A 320 -44.72 20.88 -16.12
N THR A 321 -43.95 21.49 -15.21
CA THR A 321 -43.85 22.95 -15.13
C THR A 321 -43.24 23.55 -16.38
N ASP A 322 -43.83 24.65 -16.85
CA ASP A 322 -43.33 25.45 -17.96
C ASP A 322 -42.28 26.48 -17.48
N SER A 323 -41.89 27.43 -18.34
CA SER A 323 -40.92 28.49 -18.02
C SER A 323 -41.30 29.37 -16.82
N SER A 324 -42.59 29.42 -16.44
CA SER A 324 -43.06 30.16 -15.27
C SER A 324 -42.89 29.37 -13.97
N GLY A 325 -42.65 28.06 -14.05
CA GLY A 325 -42.60 27.16 -12.90
C GLY A 325 -43.97 26.91 -12.25
N GLU A 326 -45.05 27.44 -12.81
CA GLU A 326 -46.37 27.44 -12.19
C GLU A 326 -47.15 26.15 -12.47
N PHE A 327 -47.98 25.74 -11.51
CA PHE A 327 -48.98 24.69 -11.69
C PHE A 327 -50.19 24.94 -10.79
N PHE A 328 -51.34 24.38 -11.18
CA PHE A 328 -52.59 24.52 -10.46
C PHE A 328 -53.00 23.21 -9.83
N LEU A 329 -53.37 23.26 -8.55
CA LEU A 329 -53.93 22.12 -7.86
C LEU A 329 -55.39 22.44 -7.50
N LYS A 330 -56.30 21.61 -7.98
CA LYS A 330 -57.74 21.74 -7.75
C LYS A 330 -58.25 20.50 -7.04
N ASP A 331 -58.80 20.69 -5.85
CA ASP A 331 -59.39 19.61 -5.07
C ASP A 331 -60.53 20.13 -4.20
N ASN A 332 -61.65 19.44 -4.21
CA ASN A 332 -62.86 19.80 -3.46
C ASN A 332 -63.07 18.91 -2.23
N HIS A 333 -62.26 17.86 -2.06
CA HIS A 333 -62.52 16.80 -1.09
C HIS A 333 -62.14 17.16 0.35
N ARG A 334 -61.58 18.36 0.59
CA ARG A 334 -61.13 18.84 1.91
C ARG A 334 -60.24 17.82 2.64
N LYS A 335 -59.46 17.05 1.89
CA LYS A 335 -58.60 15.96 2.37
C LYS A 335 -57.13 16.28 2.11
N PRO A 336 -56.20 15.66 2.84
CA PRO A 336 -54.78 15.77 2.53
C PRO A 336 -54.47 15.19 1.14
N LEU A 337 -53.68 15.90 0.37
CA LEU A 337 -53.14 15.50 -0.93
C LEU A 337 -51.65 15.19 -0.80
N TYR A 338 -51.21 14.16 -1.50
CA TYR A 338 -49.83 13.72 -1.57
C TYR A 338 -49.25 14.20 -2.89
N LEU A 339 -48.40 15.23 -2.82
CA LEU A 339 -47.72 15.85 -3.96
C LEU A 339 -46.29 15.31 -4.09
N LEU A 340 -45.97 14.75 -5.25
CA LEU A 340 -44.63 14.36 -5.66
C LEU A 340 -44.15 15.33 -6.76
N ILE A 341 -42.99 15.94 -6.58
CA ILE A 341 -42.37 16.87 -7.53
C ILE A 341 -41.02 16.28 -7.93
N ALA A 342 -40.90 15.88 -9.20
CA ALA A 342 -39.74 15.16 -9.72
C ALA A 342 -39.26 15.77 -11.03
N LYS A 343 -37.96 16.02 -11.18
CA LYS A 343 -37.38 16.36 -12.49
C LYS A 343 -37.30 15.06 -13.29
N ASN A 344 -37.86 15.04 -14.50
CA ASN A 344 -37.94 13.82 -15.32
C ASN A 344 -36.52 13.38 -15.73
N ILE A 345 -35.97 12.35 -15.08
CA ILE A 345 -34.67 11.75 -15.41
C ILE A 345 -34.90 10.24 -15.50
N GLU A 346 -34.78 9.67 -16.70
CA GLU A 346 -34.90 8.22 -16.91
C GLU A 346 -33.87 7.45 -16.06
N GLY A 347 -34.33 6.42 -15.36
CA GLY A 347 -33.47 5.42 -14.73
C GLY A 347 -32.91 5.73 -13.34
N ILE A 348 -33.35 6.78 -12.64
CA ILE A 348 -32.86 7.12 -11.29
C ILE A 348 -33.97 6.96 -10.22
N TYR A 349 -33.74 6.10 -9.24
CA TYR A 349 -34.57 5.95 -8.04
C TYR A 349 -34.00 6.84 -6.92
N PHE A 350 -34.71 7.90 -6.55
CA PHE A 350 -34.33 8.81 -5.48
C PHE A 350 -35.08 8.47 -4.18
N ASP A 351 -34.39 8.57 -3.04
CA ASP A 351 -35.02 8.46 -1.71
C ASP A 351 -35.63 9.79 -1.27
N PHE A 352 -36.78 9.73 -0.59
CA PHE A 352 -37.66 10.89 -0.43
C PHE A 352 -37.63 11.55 0.96
N MET A 353 -37.68 12.89 1.01
CA MET A 353 -38.02 13.66 2.21
C MET A 353 -39.50 14.04 2.21
N ARG A 354 -40.24 13.64 3.26
CA ARG A 354 -41.68 13.95 3.41
C ARG A 354 -41.89 15.25 4.19
N LYS A 355 -42.52 16.26 3.58
CA LYS A 355 -42.91 17.50 4.28
C LYS A 355 -44.43 17.68 4.32
N LEU A 356 -44.99 17.88 5.51
CA LEU A 356 -46.38 18.34 5.65
C LEU A 356 -46.46 19.86 5.46
N LEU A 357 -47.39 20.31 4.63
CA LEU A 357 -47.71 21.70 4.34
C LEU A 357 -49.21 21.89 4.55
N VAL A 358 -49.61 22.87 5.35
CA VAL A 358 -51.03 23.20 5.56
C VAL A 358 -51.29 24.49 4.78
N VAL A 359 -52.17 24.41 3.79
CA VAL A 359 -52.43 25.52 2.87
C VAL A 359 -53.84 26.02 3.11
N GLN A 360 -54.01 27.33 3.33
CA GLN A 360 -55.33 27.96 3.32
C GLN A 360 -55.61 28.47 1.91
N PRO A 361 -56.89 28.50 1.45
CA PRO A 361 -57.20 29.02 0.13
C PRO A 361 -56.81 30.50 0.11
N CYS A 362 -55.91 30.87 -0.79
CA CYS A 362 -55.48 32.25 -0.96
C CYS A 362 -55.35 32.56 -2.45
N GLU A 363 -55.69 33.80 -2.84
CA GLU A 363 -55.55 34.28 -4.22
C GLU A 363 -54.08 34.44 -4.64
N THR A 364 -53.14 34.41 -3.68
CA THR A 364 -51.71 34.56 -3.95
C THR A 364 -51.04 33.25 -4.34
N VAL A 365 -49.99 33.35 -5.16
CA VAL A 365 -49.21 32.20 -5.64
C VAL A 365 -48.32 31.67 -4.53
N GLU A 366 -48.50 30.40 -4.15
CA GLU A 366 -47.66 29.77 -3.14
C GLU A 366 -46.35 29.22 -3.75
N LYS A 367 -45.21 29.68 -3.21
CA LYS A 367 -43.89 29.30 -3.72
C LYS A 367 -43.36 28.03 -3.09
N ILE A 368 -43.03 27.05 -3.92
CA ILE A 368 -42.38 25.80 -3.54
C ILE A 368 -40.92 25.87 -3.96
N SER A 369 -40.03 26.07 -2.99
CA SER A 369 -38.59 26.03 -3.27
C SER A 369 -38.10 24.61 -3.59
N VAL A 370 -37.42 24.45 -4.71
CA VAL A 370 -36.72 23.25 -5.23
C VAL A 370 -35.32 23.64 -5.71
N GLN A 371 -34.30 22.81 -5.54
CA GLN A 371 -32.93 23.16 -5.95
C GLN A 371 -32.66 22.76 -7.41
N ASP A 372 -32.10 23.66 -8.21
CA ASP A 372 -31.80 23.40 -9.62
C ASP A 372 -30.57 22.49 -9.78
N TRP A 373 -30.72 21.47 -10.61
CA TRP A 373 -29.67 20.50 -10.97
C TRP A 373 -28.81 20.95 -12.16
N GLN A 374 -29.27 21.86 -13.02
CA GLN A 374 -28.56 22.25 -14.25
C GLN A 374 -27.22 22.99 -14.01
N PRO A 375 -27.14 24.00 -13.11
CA PRO A 375 -25.88 24.67 -12.79
C PRO A 375 -24.86 23.71 -12.20
N LEU A 376 -25.33 22.74 -11.41
CA LEU A 376 -24.50 21.66 -10.85
C LEU A 376 -24.02 20.71 -11.95
N LYS A 377 -24.85 20.37 -12.94
CA LYS A 377 -24.48 19.50 -14.08
C LYS A 377 -23.49 20.19 -15.03
N GLU A 378 -23.63 21.47 -15.29
CA GLU A 378 -22.72 22.24 -16.16
C GLU A 378 -21.39 22.54 -15.48
N ASN A 379 -21.41 22.92 -14.20
CA ASN A 379 -20.19 23.00 -13.39
C ASN A 379 -19.54 21.62 -13.27
N ALA A 380 -20.30 20.56 -13.00
CA ALA A 380 -19.77 19.20 -12.98
C ALA A 380 -19.17 18.79 -14.32
N LYS A 381 -19.73 19.18 -15.47
CA LYS A 381 -19.13 18.88 -16.78
C LYS A 381 -17.83 19.66 -17.04
N LYS A 382 -17.77 20.94 -16.70
CA LYS A 382 -16.54 21.75 -16.82
C LYS A 382 -15.46 21.23 -15.86
N ILE A 383 -15.83 21.05 -14.59
CA ILE A 383 -15.00 20.45 -13.55
C ILE A 383 -14.55 19.05 -14.01
N LEU A 384 -15.42 18.17 -14.50
CA LEU A 384 -15.03 16.84 -15.02
C LEU A 384 -14.00 16.92 -16.15
N SER A 385 -14.10 17.91 -17.05
CA SER A 385 -13.16 18.06 -18.17
C SER A 385 -11.80 18.65 -17.77
N GLU A 386 -11.78 19.50 -16.74
CA GLU A 386 -10.57 20.06 -16.15
C GLU A 386 -9.93 19.06 -15.17
N GLU A 387 -10.74 18.42 -14.32
CA GLU A 387 -10.37 17.36 -13.39
C GLU A 387 -9.84 16.13 -14.12
N THR A 388 -10.42 15.67 -15.23
CA THR A 388 -9.82 14.53 -15.97
C THR A 388 -8.46 14.87 -16.58
N LYS A 389 -8.22 16.13 -16.96
CA LYS A 389 -6.90 16.57 -17.42
C LYS A 389 -5.91 16.67 -16.26
N THR A 390 -6.33 17.22 -15.11
CA THR A 390 -5.47 17.29 -13.92
C THR A 390 -5.22 15.91 -13.31
N GLU A 391 -6.23 15.02 -13.25
CA GLU A 391 -6.13 13.64 -12.77
C GLU A 391 -5.22 12.81 -13.68
N LYS A 392 -5.33 12.95 -15.01
CA LYS A 392 -4.40 12.29 -15.94
C LYS A 392 -2.98 12.77 -15.70
N ASN A 393 -2.78 14.08 -15.53
CA ASN A 393 -1.46 14.65 -15.24
C ASN A 393 -0.92 14.25 -13.86
N GLU A 394 -1.75 14.20 -12.82
CA GLU A 394 -1.37 13.75 -11.49
C GLU A 394 -1.04 12.25 -11.46
N ALA A 395 -1.86 11.42 -12.12
CA ALA A 395 -1.57 9.99 -12.27
C ALA A 395 -0.26 9.76 -13.02
N LEU A 396 -0.02 10.49 -14.12
CA LEU A 396 1.26 10.44 -14.84
C LEU A 396 2.41 10.92 -13.96
N ARG A 397 2.22 11.99 -13.15
CA ARG A 397 3.24 12.48 -12.20
C ARG A 397 3.60 11.42 -11.16
N THR A 398 2.62 10.75 -10.59
CA THR A 398 2.83 9.67 -9.63
C THR A 398 3.55 8.49 -10.27
N LEU A 399 3.15 8.10 -11.50
CA LEU A 399 3.80 7.02 -12.25
C LEU A 399 5.27 7.36 -12.55
N ILE A 400 5.56 8.58 -13.02
CA ILE A 400 6.93 9.03 -13.30
C ILE A 400 7.77 8.97 -12.02
N ASN A 401 7.31 9.55 -10.91
CA ASN A 401 8.05 9.53 -9.63
C ASN A 401 8.28 8.10 -9.11
N MET A 402 7.27 7.23 -9.21
CA MET A 402 7.42 5.81 -8.84
C MET A 402 8.48 5.13 -9.70
N ARG A 403 8.49 5.37 -11.03
CA ARG A 403 9.51 4.81 -11.91
C ARG A 403 10.90 5.36 -11.59
N LEU A 404 11.03 6.65 -11.28
CA LEU A 404 12.32 7.24 -10.87
C LEU A 404 12.87 6.62 -9.58
N GLU A 405 12.01 6.34 -8.59
CA GLU A 405 12.43 5.63 -7.37
C GLU A 405 12.82 4.17 -7.65
N GLN A 406 12.06 3.47 -8.50
CA GLN A 406 12.44 2.12 -8.96
C GLN A 406 13.79 2.11 -9.67
N VAL A 407 14.11 3.14 -10.47
CA VAL A 407 15.43 3.25 -11.11
C VAL A 407 16.53 3.34 -10.06
N LYS A 408 16.37 4.18 -9.04
CA LYS A 408 17.35 4.30 -7.94
C LYS A 408 17.53 2.97 -7.20
N GLU A 409 16.42 2.28 -6.90
CA GLU A 409 16.44 0.97 -6.23
C GLU A 409 17.12 -0.12 -7.09
N TYR A 410 16.83 -0.16 -8.39
CA TYR A 410 17.46 -1.09 -9.32
C TYR A 410 18.95 -0.79 -9.53
N ILE A 411 19.36 0.48 -9.53
CA ILE A 411 20.78 0.85 -9.56
C ILE A 411 21.47 0.39 -8.27
N ALA A 412 20.85 0.61 -7.10
CA ALA A 412 21.39 0.18 -5.80
C ALA A 412 21.53 -1.35 -5.70
N SER A 413 20.57 -2.10 -6.26
CA SER A 413 20.58 -3.57 -6.32
C SER A 413 21.37 -4.15 -7.49
N ARG A 414 22.03 -3.31 -8.31
CA ARG A 414 22.82 -3.70 -9.49
C ARG A 414 22.01 -4.37 -10.62
N GLU A 415 20.71 -4.12 -10.70
CA GLU A 415 19.80 -4.63 -11.73
C GLU A 415 19.61 -3.64 -12.89
N LEU A 416 20.70 -3.29 -13.60
CA LEU A 416 20.72 -2.21 -14.62
C LEU A 416 19.70 -2.39 -15.75
N ASN A 417 19.40 -3.62 -16.17
CA ASN A 417 18.40 -3.89 -17.21
C ASN A 417 16.98 -3.49 -16.77
N LYS A 418 16.64 -3.68 -15.48
CA LYS A 418 15.35 -3.25 -14.92
C LYS A 418 15.32 -1.73 -14.73
N ALA A 419 16.44 -1.13 -14.34
CA ALA A 419 16.61 0.32 -14.28
C ALA A 419 16.36 0.98 -15.65
N LEU A 420 16.91 0.43 -16.74
CA LEU A 420 16.68 0.93 -18.10
C LEU A 420 15.21 0.86 -18.51
N LEU A 421 14.53 -0.25 -18.20
CA LEU A 421 13.11 -0.40 -18.49
C LEU A 421 12.26 0.63 -17.73
N ALA A 422 12.55 0.83 -16.44
CA ALA A 422 11.86 1.82 -15.63
C ALA A 422 12.11 3.26 -16.12
N LEU A 423 13.34 3.59 -16.55
CA LEU A 423 13.66 4.87 -17.20
C LEU A 423 12.87 5.08 -18.50
N LYS A 424 12.80 4.07 -19.37
CA LYS A 424 12.02 4.15 -20.62
C LYS A 424 10.53 4.41 -20.34
N LEU A 425 9.97 3.72 -19.35
CA LEU A 425 8.57 3.92 -18.93
C LEU A 425 8.37 5.33 -18.33
N ALA A 426 9.29 5.80 -17.50
CA ALA A 426 9.25 7.17 -16.96
C ALA A 426 9.26 8.22 -18.09
N ARG A 427 10.11 8.01 -19.11
CA ARG A 427 10.24 8.92 -20.26
C ARG A 427 8.97 8.93 -21.10
N GLN A 428 8.38 7.77 -21.34
CA GLN A 428 7.10 7.64 -22.03
C GLN A 428 5.98 8.39 -21.28
N HIS A 429 5.83 8.15 -19.98
CA HIS A 429 4.82 8.86 -19.16
C HIS A 429 5.09 10.37 -19.11
N SER A 430 6.35 10.81 -19.13
CA SER A 430 6.69 12.23 -19.19
C SER A 430 6.36 12.88 -20.53
N GLN A 431 6.39 12.13 -21.63
CA GLN A 431 5.99 12.63 -22.95
C GLN A 431 4.47 12.82 -23.03
N GLU A 432 3.70 11.93 -22.40
CA GLU A 432 2.24 11.93 -22.34
C GLU A 432 1.65 13.05 -21.44
N MET A 433 2.48 13.71 -20.63
CA MET A 433 2.08 14.81 -19.74
C MET A 433 2.05 16.16 -20.48
N GLU A 434 1.03 16.97 -20.19
CA GLU A 434 0.84 18.34 -20.73
C GLU A 434 0.76 19.38 -19.59
N GLY A 435 1.24 20.61 -19.80
CA GLY A 435 1.07 21.73 -18.85
C GLY A 435 2.18 21.89 -17.79
N GLU A 436 1.86 22.64 -16.72
CA GLU A 436 2.81 23.01 -15.65
C GLU A 436 3.28 21.80 -14.84
N GLY A 437 4.60 21.65 -14.67
CA GLY A 437 5.23 20.54 -13.94
C GLY A 437 6.06 19.57 -14.81
N LYS A 438 5.83 19.55 -16.13
CA LYS A 438 6.60 18.74 -17.10
C LYS A 438 8.10 19.05 -17.06
N ALA A 439 8.47 20.33 -17.03
CA ALA A 439 9.86 20.77 -17.04
C ALA A 439 10.64 20.30 -15.79
N ALA A 440 10.02 20.37 -14.61
CA ALA A 440 10.65 19.92 -13.36
C ALA A 440 10.86 18.40 -13.36
N LEU A 441 9.90 17.63 -13.88
CA LEU A 441 10.03 16.18 -14.01
C LEU A 441 11.06 15.77 -15.06
N HIS A 442 11.14 16.48 -16.19
CA HIS A 442 12.18 16.26 -17.19
C HIS A 442 13.57 16.45 -16.59
N LYS A 443 13.78 17.51 -15.80
CA LYS A 443 15.05 17.75 -15.11
C LYS A 443 15.41 16.62 -14.13
N MET A 444 14.44 16.14 -13.34
CA MET A 444 14.67 14.97 -12.47
C MET A 444 15.01 13.71 -13.27
N LEU A 445 14.35 13.52 -14.42
CA LEU A 445 14.58 12.37 -15.29
C LEU A 445 15.98 12.42 -15.90
N GLU A 446 16.45 13.59 -16.33
CA GLU A 446 17.84 13.81 -16.78
C GLU A 446 18.87 13.56 -15.66
N GLU A 447 18.60 13.99 -14.43
CA GLU A 447 19.47 13.74 -13.27
C GLU A 447 19.58 12.23 -12.98
N VAL A 448 18.46 11.50 -13.02
CA VAL A 448 18.45 10.05 -12.81
C VAL A 448 19.05 9.29 -14.01
N GLU A 449 18.88 9.76 -15.24
CA GLU A 449 19.56 9.24 -16.43
C GLU A 449 21.08 9.36 -16.28
N LYS A 450 21.60 10.49 -15.79
CA LYS A 450 23.04 10.63 -15.49
C LYS A 450 23.53 9.63 -14.45
N ILE A 451 22.77 9.41 -13.37
CA ILE A 451 23.14 8.41 -12.35
C ILE A 451 23.18 7.00 -12.96
N TYR A 452 22.22 6.67 -13.83
CA TYR A 452 22.22 5.40 -14.55
C TYR A 452 23.42 5.28 -15.50
N GLU A 453 23.74 6.32 -16.27
CA GLU A 453 24.89 6.35 -17.17
C GLU A 453 26.21 6.18 -16.41
N GLU A 454 26.36 6.85 -15.26
CA GLU A 454 27.52 6.67 -14.37
C GLU A 454 27.61 5.23 -13.82
N ALA A 455 26.49 4.63 -13.43
CA ALA A 455 26.45 3.25 -12.94
C ALA A 455 26.80 2.24 -14.04
N LEU A 456 26.30 2.47 -15.26
CA LEU A 456 26.61 1.66 -16.44
C LEU A 456 28.10 1.80 -16.81
N PHE A 457 28.63 3.02 -16.78
CA PHE A 457 30.05 3.28 -17.00
C PHE A 457 30.94 2.57 -15.98
N LYS A 458 30.62 2.66 -14.67
CA LYS A 458 31.35 1.94 -13.61
C LYS A 458 31.30 0.43 -13.79
N THR A 459 30.16 -0.12 -14.21
CA THR A 459 30.01 -1.55 -14.46
C THR A 459 30.85 -1.99 -15.66
N LYS A 460 30.81 -1.22 -16.75
CA LYS A 460 31.65 -1.46 -17.93
C LYS A 460 33.14 -1.40 -17.60
N VAL A 461 33.58 -0.38 -16.85
CA VAL A 461 34.96 -0.26 -16.35
C VAL A 461 35.38 -1.49 -15.55
N LYS A 462 34.50 -2.01 -14.69
CA LYS A 462 34.78 -3.22 -13.91
C LYS A 462 34.89 -4.47 -14.79
N GLU A 463 34.00 -4.64 -15.77
CA GLU A 463 34.03 -5.75 -16.71
C GLU A 463 35.28 -5.72 -17.60
N GLU A 464 35.63 -4.53 -18.12
CA GLU A 464 36.85 -4.27 -18.88
C GLU A 464 38.09 -4.62 -18.04
N TYR A 465 38.13 -4.21 -16.77
CA TYR A 465 39.19 -4.58 -15.83
C TYR A 465 39.29 -6.09 -15.62
N ILE A 466 38.17 -6.77 -15.34
CA ILE A 466 38.14 -8.24 -15.16
C ILE A 466 38.63 -8.96 -16.42
N SER A 467 38.20 -8.51 -17.59
CA SER A 467 38.65 -9.06 -18.86
C SER A 467 40.15 -8.86 -19.08
N ALA A 468 40.67 -7.67 -18.74
CA ALA A 468 42.09 -7.38 -18.84
C ALA A 468 42.92 -8.22 -17.86
N CYS A 469 42.44 -8.45 -16.63
CA CYS A 469 43.09 -9.35 -15.67
C CYS A 469 43.20 -10.78 -16.20
N LYS A 470 42.16 -11.32 -16.84
CA LYS A 470 42.22 -12.65 -17.46
C LYS A 470 43.28 -12.74 -18.55
N LEU A 471 43.42 -11.69 -19.37
CA LEU A 471 44.48 -11.62 -20.39
C LEU A 471 45.88 -11.51 -19.77
N VAL A 472 46.01 -10.88 -18.60
CA VAL A 472 47.28 -10.85 -17.85
C VAL A 472 47.61 -12.24 -17.29
N GLU A 473 46.64 -12.95 -16.73
CA GLU A 473 46.82 -14.33 -16.26
C GLU A 473 47.21 -15.28 -17.40
N GLU A 474 46.57 -15.13 -18.57
CA GLU A 474 46.92 -15.87 -19.78
C GLU A 474 48.36 -15.55 -20.24
N ALA A 475 48.75 -14.28 -20.20
CA ALA A 475 50.12 -13.87 -20.50
C ALA A 475 51.14 -14.47 -19.52
N ASP A 476 50.86 -14.42 -18.22
CA ASP A 476 51.71 -15.01 -17.16
C ASP A 476 51.90 -16.52 -17.42
N SER A 477 50.84 -17.23 -17.79
CA SER A 477 50.93 -18.64 -18.16
C SER A 477 51.75 -18.87 -19.44
N CYS A 478 51.64 -18.00 -20.45
CA CYS A 478 52.42 -18.11 -21.68
C CYS A 478 53.91 -17.84 -21.42
N ILE A 479 54.24 -16.90 -20.54
CA ILE A 479 55.63 -16.60 -20.14
C ILE A 479 56.26 -17.80 -19.47
N ALA A 480 55.53 -18.49 -18.58
CA ALA A 480 56.01 -19.72 -17.94
C ALA A 480 56.31 -20.84 -18.95
N LYS A 481 55.65 -20.84 -20.11
CA LYS A 481 55.86 -21.79 -21.22
C LYS A 481 56.83 -21.28 -22.29
N ILE A 482 57.42 -20.09 -22.10
CA ILE A 482 58.34 -19.47 -23.07
C ILE A 482 57.64 -19.12 -24.40
N GLU A 483 56.31 -19.00 -24.39
CA GLU A 483 55.49 -18.60 -25.54
C GLU A 483 55.40 -17.05 -25.61
N TYR A 484 56.55 -16.37 -25.68
CA TYR A 484 56.62 -14.92 -25.48
C TYR A 484 55.83 -14.09 -26.50
N GLU A 485 55.70 -14.53 -27.74
CA GLU A 485 54.88 -13.82 -28.75
C GLU A 485 53.38 -13.86 -28.40
N LYS A 486 52.89 -14.99 -27.88
CA LYS A 486 51.50 -15.10 -27.40
C LYS A 486 51.29 -14.28 -26.11
N ALA A 487 52.27 -14.32 -25.20
CA ALA A 487 52.24 -13.47 -24.02
C ALA A 487 52.19 -11.98 -24.39
N ARG A 488 52.99 -11.56 -25.38
CA ARG A 488 53.02 -10.18 -25.86
C ARG A 488 51.68 -9.76 -26.43
N THR A 489 51.06 -10.62 -27.24
CA THR A 489 49.73 -10.39 -27.81
C THR A 489 48.69 -10.21 -26.70
N SER A 490 48.72 -11.07 -25.69
CA SER A 490 47.79 -11.04 -24.55
C SER A 490 47.97 -9.77 -23.69
N LEU A 491 49.21 -9.38 -23.37
CA LEU A 491 49.49 -8.14 -22.63
C LEU A 491 49.12 -6.88 -23.43
N LEU A 492 49.31 -6.87 -24.75
CA LEU A 492 48.89 -5.76 -25.61
C LEU A 492 47.36 -5.65 -25.69
N GLN A 493 46.65 -6.78 -25.72
CA GLN A 493 45.19 -6.78 -25.63
C GLN A 493 44.72 -6.32 -24.25
N ALA A 494 45.35 -6.78 -23.17
CA ALA A 494 45.05 -6.35 -21.81
C ALA A 494 45.22 -4.82 -21.66
N GLU A 495 46.29 -4.24 -22.22
CA GLU A 495 46.52 -2.80 -22.21
C GLU A 495 45.46 -2.02 -23.00
N LYS A 496 45.01 -2.53 -24.14
CA LYS A 496 43.96 -1.91 -24.95
C LYS A 496 42.63 -1.88 -24.22
N THR A 497 42.31 -2.95 -23.49
CA THR A 497 41.05 -3.11 -22.74
C THR A 497 41.14 -2.51 -21.33
N TRP A 498 42.32 -2.04 -20.89
CA TRP A 498 42.48 -1.53 -19.53
C TRP A 498 41.73 -0.20 -19.34
N PRO A 499 40.88 -0.06 -18.32
CA PRO A 499 40.18 1.19 -18.05
C PRO A 499 41.13 2.22 -17.42
N LYS A 500 41.69 3.07 -18.28
CA LYS A 500 42.66 4.12 -17.90
C LYS A 500 42.00 5.13 -16.95
N GLY A 501 42.68 5.45 -15.85
CA GLY A 501 42.22 6.41 -14.83
C GLY A 501 41.48 5.82 -13.63
N PHE A 502 41.19 4.51 -13.60
CA PHE A 502 40.55 3.85 -12.45
C PHE A 502 41.50 2.96 -11.64
N TYR A 503 42.44 2.30 -12.32
CA TYR A 503 43.36 1.31 -11.74
C TYR A 503 44.81 1.64 -12.14
N GLU A 504 45.28 2.83 -11.75
CA GLU A 504 46.58 3.35 -12.19
C GLU A 504 47.76 2.55 -11.65
N GLN A 505 47.66 2.06 -10.41
CA GLN A 505 48.74 1.30 -9.79
C GLN A 505 48.88 -0.07 -10.46
N GLU A 506 47.78 -0.75 -10.70
CA GLU A 506 47.75 -2.04 -11.41
C GLU A 506 48.11 -1.87 -12.90
N TYR A 507 47.82 -0.72 -13.49
CA TYR A 507 48.29 -0.39 -14.83
C TYR A 507 49.82 -0.23 -14.89
N LYS A 508 50.45 0.36 -13.86
CA LYS A 508 51.92 0.40 -13.76
C LYS A 508 52.50 -1.01 -13.70
N ASP A 509 51.89 -1.88 -12.91
CA ASP A 509 52.26 -3.30 -12.85
C ASP A 509 52.15 -4.00 -14.22
N LEU A 510 51.12 -3.69 -15.02
CA LEU A 510 51.00 -4.18 -16.41
C LEU A 510 52.16 -3.67 -17.28
N GLN A 511 52.53 -2.39 -17.17
CA GLN A 511 53.65 -1.83 -17.93
C GLN A 511 54.98 -2.47 -17.53
N ASP A 512 55.18 -2.75 -16.24
CA ASP A 512 56.40 -3.41 -15.77
C ASP A 512 56.46 -4.87 -16.23
N ARG A 513 55.33 -5.58 -16.28
CA ARG A 513 55.25 -6.91 -16.93
C ARG A 513 55.65 -6.84 -18.40
N LYS A 514 55.16 -5.85 -19.15
CA LYS A 514 55.54 -5.67 -20.57
C LYS A 514 57.03 -5.40 -20.75
N LYS A 515 57.59 -4.46 -19.99
CA LYS A 515 59.05 -4.18 -20.02
C LYS A 515 59.85 -5.44 -19.72
N ARG A 516 59.42 -6.23 -18.73
CA ARG A 516 60.10 -7.47 -18.38
C ARG A 516 59.99 -8.51 -19.48
N LEU A 517 58.84 -8.64 -20.13
CA LEU A 517 58.66 -9.51 -21.30
C LEU A 517 59.60 -9.11 -22.45
N ASP A 518 59.75 -7.81 -22.74
CA ASP A 518 60.66 -7.33 -23.78
C ASP A 518 62.12 -7.71 -23.49
N ILE A 519 62.53 -7.67 -22.21
CA ILE A 519 63.85 -8.17 -21.79
C ILE A 519 63.96 -9.67 -22.03
N LEU A 520 62.95 -10.45 -21.63
CA LEU A 520 62.95 -11.91 -21.82
C LEU A 520 62.99 -12.31 -23.30
N GLN A 521 62.30 -11.56 -24.18
CA GLN A 521 62.35 -11.76 -25.63
C GLN A 521 63.74 -11.48 -26.19
N LYS A 522 64.38 -10.38 -25.79
CA LYS A 522 65.77 -10.07 -26.20
C LYS A 522 66.75 -11.14 -25.72
N GLN A 523 66.59 -11.61 -24.49
CA GLN A 523 67.43 -12.66 -23.91
C GLN A 523 67.30 -14.00 -24.63
N LEU A 524 66.24 -14.24 -25.42
CA LEU A 524 66.00 -15.53 -26.08
C LEU A 524 67.11 -15.90 -27.09
N SER A 525 67.80 -14.91 -27.65
CA SER A 525 68.98 -15.13 -28.50
C SER A 525 70.30 -15.23 -27.72
N GLU A 526 70.32 -14.81 -26.46
CA GLU A 526 71.46 -14.88 -25.54
C GLU A 526 71.58 -16.25 -24.88
N ASP A 527 72.74 -16.55 -24.29
CA ASP A 527 73.01 -17.83 -23.64
C ASP A 527 71.96 -18.16 -22.56
N VAL A 528 71.58 -17.16 -21.74
CA VAL A 528 70.64 -17.34 -20.64
C VAL A 528 69.23 -17.67 -21.13
N GLY A 529 68.75 -17.02 -22.20
CA GLY A 529 67.44 -17.36 -22.75
C GLY A 529 67.43 -18.69 -23.50
N LYS A 530 68.54 -19.07 -24.15
CA LYS A 530 68.71 -20.41 -24.73
C LYS A 530 68.70 -21.49 -23.64
N ALA A 531 69.36 -21.25 -22.52
CA ALA A 531 69.33 -22.15 -21.37
C ALA A 531 67.93 -22.27 -20.76
N ARG A 532 67.22 -21.15 -20.58
CA ARG A 532 65.83 -21.13 -20.13
C ARG A 532 64.92 -21.95 -21.05
N ALA A 533 65.02 -21.73 -22.36
CA ALA A 533 64.28 -22.45 -23.38
C ALA A 533 64.54 -23.96 -23.34
N PHE A 534 65.82 -24.36 -23.27
CA PHE A 534 66.20 -25.76 -23.17
C PHE A 534 65.63 -26.41 -21.90
N ILE A 535 65.73 -25.74 -20.75
CA ILE A 535 65.25 -26.31 -19.49
C ILE A 535 63.73 -26.49 -19.52
N ALA A 536 62.97 -25.47 -19.91
CA ALA A 536 61.51 -25.56 -19.87
C ALA A 536 60.93 -26.49 -20.95
N ASN A 537 61.49 -26.46 -22.18
CA ASN A 537 60.89 -27.14 -23.33
C ASN A 537 61.51 -28.50 -23.66
N ASN A 538 62.76 -28.76 -23.25
CA ASN A 538 63.48 -29.97 -23.61
C ASN A 538 63.81 -30.84 -22.39
N LEU A 539 64.26 -30.24 -21.29
CA LEU A 539 64.70 -31.00 -20.13
C LEU A 539 63.53 -31.65 -19.37
N PHE A 540 62.46 -30.90 -19.09
CA PHE A 540 61.33 -31.43 -18.32
C PHE A 540 60.53 -32.54 -19.01
N VAL A 541 60.72 -32.74 -20.31
CA VAL A 541 60.06 -33.79 -21.11
C VAL A 541 61.01 -34.95 -21.45
N LEU A 542 62.24 -34.93 -20.96
CA LEU A 542 63.25 -35.94 -21.25
C LEU A 542 62.92 -37.26 -20.55
N ASN A 543 62.90 -38.37 -21.30
CA ASN A 543 62.76 -39.68 -20.69
C ASN A 543 64.09 -40.12 -20.06
N PRO A 544 64.07 -40.80 -18.90
CA PRO A 544 65.29 -41.29 -18.26
C PRO A 544 66.11 -42.25 -19.15
N GLU A 545 65.45 -42.98 -20.05
CA GLU A 545 66.08 -43.95 -20.96
C GLU A 545 66.87 -43.28 -22.10
N ASP A 546 66.57 -42.02 -22.41
CA ASP A 546 67.23 -41.25 -23.47
C ASP A 546 68.51 -40.55 -22.99
N ILE A 547 68.88 -40.74 -21.71
CA ILE A 547 70.02 -40.06 -21.08
C ILE A 547 71.32 -40.77 -21.42
N ASN A 548 72.27 -39.99 -21.93
CA ASN A 548 73.64 -40.42 -22.17
C ASN A 548 74.62 -39.29 -21.83
N SER A 549 75.92 -39.56 -21.97
CA SER A 549 76.99 -38.61 -21.62
C SER A 549 76.92 -37.28 -22.39
N ILE A 550 76.45 -37.29 -23.65
CA ILE A 550 76.30 -36.08 -24.47
C ILE A 550 75.14 -35.23 -23.93
N VAL A 551 74.00 -35.86 -23.64
CA VAL A 551 72.81 -35.19 -23.09
C VAL A 551 73.12 -34.60 -21.71
N LEU A 552 73.83 -35.34 -20.85
CA LEU A 552 74.23 -34.84 -19.53
C LEU A 552 75.14 -33.61 -19.61
N LYS A 553 76.15 -33.62 -20.48
CA LYS A 553 77.01 -32.43 -20.68
C LYS A 553 76.21 -31.21 -21.11
N ARG A 554 75.28 -31.39 -22.06
CA ARG A 554 74.40 -30.33 -22.54
C ARG A 554 73.48 -29.79 -21.43
N ILE A 555 72.92 -30.68 -20.61
CA ILE A 555 72.12 -30.29 -19.44
C ILE A 555 72.98 -29.46 -18.46
N GLN A 556 74.17 -29.95 -18.11
CA GLN A 556 75.09 -29.28 -17.20
C GLN A 556 75.46 -27.87 -17.65
N GLU A 557 75.75 -27.70 -18.94
CA GLU A 557 76.06 -26.39 -19.54
C GLU A 557 74.89 -25.42 -19.38
N HIS A 558 73.67 -25.83 -19.72
CA HIS A 558 72.49 -24.98 -19.60
C HIS A 558 72.14 -24.66 -18.14
N ILE A 559 72.30 -25.61 -17.22
CA ILE A 559 72.09 -25.34 -15.79
C ILE A 559 73.13 -24.34 -15.27
N LYS A 560 74.40 -24.51 -15.64
CA LYS A 560 75.47 -23.57 -15.25
C LYS A 560 75.18 -22.16 -15.75
N ILE A 561 74.80 -22.03 -17.03
CA ILE A 561 74.43 -20.75 -17.62
C ILE A 561 73.25 -20.10 -16.88
N LEU A 562 72.20 -20.89 -16.56
CA LEU A 562 71.05 -20.37 -15.81
C LEU A 562 71.45 -19.93 -14.40
N SER A 563 72.32 -20.69 -13.73
CA SER A 563 72.81 -20.36 -12.38
C SER A 563 73.64 -19.09 -12.33
N GLU A 564 74.52 -18.88 -13.31
CA GLU A 564 75.50 -17.78 -13.30
C GLU A 564 74.94 -16.49 -13.90
N LYS A 565 74.07 -16.59 -14.92
CA LYS A 565 73.55 -15.45 -15.69
C LYS A 565 72.05 -15.20 -15.48
N GLY A 566 71.34 -16.13 -14.84
CA GLY A 566 69.91 -16.02 -14.56
C GLY A 566 69.60 -15.02 -13.44
N ASN A 567 68.39 -14.48 -13.46
CA ASN A 567 67.92 -13.62 -12.39
C ASN A 567 67.30 -14.46 -11.27
N MET A 568 68.01 -14.67 -10.18
CA MET A 568 67.54 -15.48 -9.03
C MET A 568 66.81 -14.66 -7.94
N ASP A 569 66.52 -13.37 -8.18
CA ASP A 569 65.78 -12.57 -7.21
C ASP A 569 64.31 -13.04 -7.13
N LYS A 570 63.92 -13.59 -5.97
CA LYS A 570 62.56 -14.05 -5.68
C LYS A 570 61.50 -12.93 -5.74
N ASN A 571 61.91 -11.67 -5.56
CA ASN A 571 61.01 -10.52 -5.59
C ASN A 571 60.88 -9.92 -7.00
N ALA A 572 61.78 -10.26 -7.91
CA ALA A 572 61.72 -9.78 -9.28
C ALA A 572 60.65 -10.54 -10.08
N ARG A 573 59.79 -9.79 -10.79
CA ARG A 573 58.76 -10.37 -11.65
C ARG A 573 59.42 -11.16 -12.80
N TYR A 574 58.90 -12.36 -13.05
CA TYR A 574 59.44 -13.31 -14.04
C TYR A 574 60.95 -13.51 -13.87
N SER A 575 61.37 -13.76 -12.62
CA SER A 575 62.72 -14.22 -12.32
C SER A 575 62.87 -15.70 -12.67
N ASP A 576 64.12 -16.14 -12.77
CA ASP A 576 64.50 -17.51 -13.05
C ASP A 576 64.38 -18.40 -11.80
N TYR A 577 64.07 -17.82 -10.64
CA TYR A 577 64.00 -18.50 -9.35
C TYR A 577 62.98 -19.67 -9.34
N GLU A 578 61.77 -19.46 -9.85
CA GLU A 578 60.77 -20.54 -9.93
C GLU A 578 61.20 -21.67 -10.88
N LEU A 579 61.80 -21.31 -12.01
CA LEU A 579 62.33 -22.30 -12.95
C LEU A 579 63.48 -23.10 -12.31
N TRP A 580 64.32 -22.44 -11.53
CA TRP A 580 65.41 -23.04 -10.77
C TRP A 580 64.91 -24.03 -9.72
N LEU A 581 63.85 -23.67 -8.98
CA LEU A 581 63.22 -24.59 -8.02
C LEU A 581 62.61 -25.82 -8.73
N LYS A 582 61.88 -25.61 -9.83
CA LYS A 582 61.32 -26.71 -10.64
C LYS A 582 62.41 -27.61 -11.20
N LEU A 583 63.49 -27.03 -11.70
CA LEU A 583 64.67 -27.74 -12.18
C LEU A 583 65.26 -28.63 -11.09
N ARG A 584 65.45 -28.11 -9.88
CA ARG A 584 66.01 -28.88 -8.76
C ARG A 584 65.13 -30.07 -8.38
N ILE A 585 63.81 -29.88 -8.32
CA ILE A 585 62.85 -30.96 -8.04
C ILE A 585 62.94 -32.03 -9.15
N PHE A 586 62.87 -31.60 -10.40
CA PHE A 586 62.93 -32.50 -11.55
C PHE A 586 64.23 -33.30 -11.61
N LEU A 587 65.39 -32.66 -11.40
CA LEU A 587 66.69 -33.35 -11.41
C LEU A 587 66.78 -34.40 -10.30
N ASN A 588 66.22 -34.13 -9.12
CA ASN A 588 66.15 -35.10 -8.04
C ASN A 588 65.29 -36.32 -8.43
N GLU A 589 64.11 -36.08 -8.99
CA GLU A 589 63.25 -37.16 -9.51
C GLU A 589 63.93 -37.95 -10.64
N LEU A 590 64.64 -37.26 -11.53
CA LEU A 590 65.35 -37.87 -12.64
C LEU A 590 66.50 -38.76 -12.15
N SER A 591 67.30 -38.29 -11.19
CA SER A 591 68.35 -39.09 -10.57
C SER A 591 67.80 -40.37 -9.94
N GLN A 592 66.69 -40.25 -9.19
CA GLN A 592 66.04 -41.41 -8.57
C GLN A 592 65.54 -42.43 -9.60
N LYS A 593 64.89 -41.96 -10.67
CA LYS A 593 64.41 -42.83 -11.77
C LYS A 593 65.57 -43.52 -12.49
N LEU A 594 66.67 -42.81 -12.74
CA LEU A 594 67.88 -43.38 -13.33
C LEU A 594 68.50 -44.47 -12.43
N ALA A 595 68.58 -44.23 -11.13
CA ALA A 595 69.07 -45.22 -10.17
C ALA A 595 68.20 -46.49 -10.15
N GLN A 596 66.86 -46.35 -10.21
CA GLN A 596 65.93 -47.47 -10.29
C GLN A 596 66.10 -48.27 -11.59
N LEU A 597 66.22 -47.59 -12.73
CA LEU A 597 66.48 -48.25 -14.02
C LEU A 597 67.84 -48.96 -14.03
N ALA A 598 68.88 -48.33 -13.47
CA ALA A 598 70.18 -48.95 -13.31
C ALA A 598 70.08 -50.24 -12.47
N GLN A 599 69.36 -50.23 -11.35
CA GLN A 599 69.11 -51.44 -10.54
C GLN A 599 68.33 -52.51 -11.31
N LYS A 600 67.34 -52.12 -12.12
CA LYS A 600 66.60 -53.03 -12.99
C LYS A 600 67.53 -53.73 -13.98
N TYR A 601 68.43 -52.99 -14.65
CA TYR A 601 69.41 -53.56 -15.57
C TYR A 601 70.46 -54.44 -14.86
N LEU A 602 70.86 -54.10 -13.64
CA LEU A 602 71.70 -54.97 -12.81
C LEU A 602 71.00 -56.31 -12.51
N GLY A 603 69.71 -56.25 -12.17
CA GLY A 603 68.89 -57.46 -11.97
C GLY A 603 68.73 -58.29 -13.26
N SER A 604 68.60 -57.65 -14.42
CA SER A 604 68.57 -58.32 -15.73
C SER A 604 69.93 -58.94 -16.08
N TYR A 605 71.04 -58.26 -15.80
CA TYR A 605 72.40 -58.77 -15.96
C TYR A 605 72.62 -60.06 -15.18
N GLN A 606 72.20 -60.09 -13.91
CA GLN A 606 72.32 -61.27 -13.03
C GLN A 606 71.53 -62.49 -13.54
N LYS A 607 70.48 -62.26 -14.34
CA LYS A 607 69.57 -63.30 -14.88
C LYS A 607 69.86 -63.68 -16.33
N ALA A 608 70.73 -62.94 -17.03
CA ALA A 608 71.00 -63.16 -18.44
C ALA A 608 71.79 -64.45 -18.69
N SER A 609 71.38 -65.23 -19.70
CA SER A 609 71.95 -66.54 -20.04
C SER A 609 73.07 -66.48 -21.07
N THR A 610 73.13 -65.42 -21.89
CA THR A 610 74.16 -65.25 -22.92
C THR A 610 75.17 -64.16 -22.56
N GLU A 611 76.41 -64.30 -23.03
CA GLU A 611 77.47 -63.33 -22.78
C GLU A 611 77.21 -61.98 -23.45
N HIS A 612 76.53 -62.00 -24.61
CA HIS A 612 76.09 -60.80 -25.31
C HIS A 612 75.06 -59.98 -24.50
N GLU A 613 74.03 -60.64 -23.95
CA GLU A 613 73.02 -59.99 -23.09
C GLU A 613 73.64 -59.46 -21.79
N LYS A 614 74.57 -60.22 -21.19
CA LYS A 614 75.32 -59.77 -20.01
C LYS A 614 76.11 -58.50 -20.31
N SER A 615 76.84 -58.45 -21.41
CA SER A 615 77.58 -57.24 -21.78
C SER A 615 76.65 -56.05 -22.00
N MET A 616 75.54 -56.23 -22.71
CA MET A 616 74.58 -55.16 -22.99
C MET A 616 73.91 -54.61 -21.72
N PHE A 617 73.44 -55.48 -20.82
CA PHE A 617 72.79 -55.04 -19.57
C PHE A 617 73.77 -54.41 -18.59
N PHE A 618 75.03 -54.89 -18.55
CA PHE A 618 76.06 -54.28 -17.73
C PHE A 618 76.41 -52.86 -18.18
N GLU A 619 76.60 -52.64 -19.49
CA GLU A 619 76.86 -51.31 -20.02
C GLU A 619 75.69 -50.35 -19.74
N LYS A 620 74.44 -50.79 -19.96
CA LYS A 620 73.25 -49.98 -19.61
C LYS A 620 73.14 -49.68 -18.11
N HIS A 621 73.44 -50.65 -17.25
CA HIS A 621 73.49 -50.41 -15.80
C HIS A 621 74.52 -49.33 -15.45
N LYS A 622 75.75 -49.48 -15.98
CA LYS A 622 76.85 -48.57 -15.72
C LYS A 622 76.54 -47.16 -16.18
N GLU A 623 76.07 -46.99 -17.42
CA GLU A 623 75.71 -45.69 -17.98
C GLU A 623 74.64 -44.96 -17.14
N LEU A 624 73.55 -45.64 -16.77
CA LEU A 624 72.46 -45.04 -15.99
C LEU A 624 72.86 -44.76 -14.53
N TYR A 625 73.71 -45.61 -13.94
CA TYR A 625 74.23 -45.40 -12.59
C TYR A 625 75.19 -44.20 -12.53
N GLU A 626 76.13 -44.11 -13.49
CA GLU A 626 77.02 -42.96 -13.62
C GLU A 626 76.23 -41.67 -13.90
N ALA A 627 75.18 -41.73 -14.72
CA ALA A 627 74.29 -40.61 -14.97
C ALA A 627 73.58 -40.12 -13.69
N SER A 628 73.01 -41.03 -12.90
CA SER A 628 72.38 -40.70 -11.61
C SER A 628 73.38 -40.05 -10.65
N LYS A 629 74.57 -40.63 -10.50
CA LYS A 629 75.63 -40.07 -9.65
C LYS A 629 76.08 -38.68 -10.10
N THR A 630 76.13 -38.45 -11.40
CA THR A 630 76.47 -37.15 -11.98
C THR A 630 75.41 -36.10 -11.60
N ILE A 631 74.12 -36.43 -11.73
CA ILE A 631 73.03 -35.51 -11.36
C ILE A 631 72.99 -35.26 -9.85
N ASP A 632 73.19 -36.29 -9.02
CA ASP A 632 73.31 -36.14 -7.56
C ASP A 632 74.43 -35.16 -7.19
N SER A 633 75.57 -35.24 -7.89
CA SER A 633 76.69 -34.31 -7.67
C SER A 633 76.27 -32.87 -7.98
N TRP A 634 75.52 -32.63 -9.05
CA TRP A 634 75.01 -31.29 -9.39
C TRP A 634 74.06 -30.75 -8.30
N LEU A 635 73.14 -31.60 -7.83
CA LEU A 635 72.17 -31.25 -6.77
C LEU A 635 72.86 -30.86 -5.45
N GLN A 636 73.96 -31.51 -5.10
CA GLN A 636 74.77 -31.16 -3.93
C GLN A 636 75.41 -29.78 -4.09
N THR A 637 75.91 -29.47 -5.29
CA THR A 637 76.46 -28.13 -5.58
C THR A 637 75.39 -27.05 -5.50
N PHE A 638 74.13 -27.36 -5.83
CA PHE A 638 72.99 -26.43 -5.72
C PHE A 638 72.45 -26.24 -4.30
N GLN A 639 72.91 -27.02 -3.31
CA GLN A 639 72.53 -26.82 -1.90
C GLN A 639 73.44 -25.81 -1.18
N ASN A 640 74.64 -25.58 -1.71
CA ASN A 640 75.67 -24.72 -1.11
C ASN A 640 75.67 -23.29 -1.68
N ASN A 641 74.84 -23.01 -2.67
CA ASN A 641 74.58 -21.69 -3.28
C ASN A 641 73.10 -21.34 -3.11
#